data_AF-A0A2M9G7H6-F1
#
_entry.id   AF-A0A2M9G7H6-F1
#
_cell.length_a   1.000
_cell.length_b   1.000
_cell.length_c   1.000
_cell.angle_alpha   90.00
_cell.angle_beta   90.00
_cell.angle_gamma   90.00
#
_symmetry.space_group_name_H-M   'P 1'
#
loop_
_entity.id
_entity.type
_entity.pdbx_description
1 polymer ?
#
loop_
_entity_poly.entity_id
_entity_poly.type
_entity_poly.pdbx_seq_one_letter_code
_entity_poly.pdbx_strand_id
1 'polypeptide(L)'
;MSDEHVKINDTEPRIAHLGDGAATVFAAPFPYLAAADLAVWADGAVKTLDADYTVDGAGESGGGAVTFAVAPAAGVEIVIARRTAIERVSDFLPGGALRADVLNTELDRLTAIAQELRGRLDRTLRLADRDAAPALAEAPAKTALANRLLAFDGDGEPVAGPLSASLQQVENAAALEASAAASAASAEASAASAQEDADGIAALVQNVPAASSFAGDGTGTDFALAAAPVSHLALIVTVDGAVIDPQDYSVDGATLSFAAAPADGAAIRVRDLSATAAVDAAAVAALAPLAAEIEAVGIAAGAVAQVAAELGAVGEAAQVAARADFLRRHPATPPPALVLAPSIGHGTGLVTCERDGAATTAGPGRRLTTVAADAARLWHDPQSGRPLYVLKEEAATNLCLQSADLAAAPWIDSGAPTTGIGATAPDGGQSTRVTDTESGVSSSRRQFIDLSGFQPGSALTVSAWVRRSDPGVYPALRVFVFDDALPARNKLFDAALLPFSTAETTNLTGAWDAHGFEHWADGWVRCWGRLTLPDPGAQALDYLDVRAFPAWNAQDLGSAEAAAEGFADFFGYQVEAGGRASSYIPTEAAQVTRPADALQVALPHPVAAAEFTLLARYRYLGPDGAGGDNAHPLSLGDAADGADQYLAFRHGHAGGAAAEKPGAVIETPAGGLDALGEGAARVAGASVAVAAAVDGAGSVFEVDGEGDPATATPAQPDPARLTHLIVGAEPTQSWDTHHNIGLEEAALWPVRLSDAQLTEITA
;
A
#
# COMPACT_ATOMS: atom_id res chain seq x y z
N MET A 1 -36.36 -38.15 -42.08
CA MET A 1 -34.94 -38.51 -42.09
C MET A 1 -34.55 -38.62 -43.54
N SER A 2 -33.71 -37.71 -44.03
CA SER A 2 -33.21 -37.74 -45.41
C SER A 2 -32.34 -38.98 -45.61
N ASP A 3 -32.53 -39.68 -46.72
CA ASP A 3 -31.74 -40.83 -47.21
C ASP A 3 -30.27 -40.46 -47.55
N GLU A 4 -29.75 -39.34 -47.04
CA GLU A 4 -28.41 -38.84 -47.36
C GLU A 4 -27.42 -39.28 -46.29
N HIS A 5 -26.41 -40.04 -46.71
CA HIS A 5 -25.30 -40.49 -45.88
C HIS A 5 -24.52 -39.29 -45.31
N VAL A 6 -24.07 -39.38 -44.06
CA VAL A 6 -23.31 -38.31 -43.37
C VAL A 6 -22.10 -37.86 -44.20
N LYS A 7 -21.82 -36.56 -44.21
CA LYS A 7 -20.65 -35.99 -44.89
C LYS A 7 -19.71 -35.36 -43.88
N ILE A 8 -18.47 -35.85 -43.83
CA ILE A 8 -17.39 -35.24 -43.05
C ILE A 8 -16.80 -34.05 -43.82
N ASN A 9 -17.34 -32.86 -43.59
CA ASN A 9 -16.87 -31.61 -44.20
C ASN A 9 -15.54 -31.14 -43.56
N ASP A 10 -14.77 -30.29 -44.26
CA ASP A 10 -13.55 -29.65 -43.70
C ASP A 10 -13.90 -28.52 -42.73
N THR A 11 -14.49 -28.89 -41.60
CA THR A 11 -14.75 -28.01 -40.47
C THR A 11 -13.90 -28.43 -39.29
N GLU A 12 -13.54 -27.48 -38.42
CA GLU A 12 -12.84 -27.81 -37.18
C GLU A 12 -13.80 -28.57 -36.26
N PRO A 13 -13.50 -29.85 -35.89
CA PRO A 13 -14.40 -30.66 -35.07
C PRO A 13 -14.22 -30.34 -33.57
N ARG A 14 -14.18 -29.04 -33.24
CA ARG A 14 -14.01 -28.49 -31.90
C ARG A 14 -14.70 -27.13 -31.83
N ILE A 15 -15.42 -26.90 -30.74
CA ILE A 15 -16.00 -25.59 -30.41
C ILE A 15 -15.91 -25.33 -28.91
N ALA A 16 -15.82 -24.05 -28.54
CA ALA A 16 -15.92 -23.60 -27.16
C ALA A 16 -17.16 -22.71 -26.98
N HIS A 17 -17.82 -22.85 -25.84
CA HIS A 17 -18.95 -22.04 -25.40
C HIS A 17 -18.67 -21.50 -23.99
N LEU A 18 -19.42 -20.47 -23.59
CA LEU A 18 -19.43 -19.98 -22.21
C LEU A 18 -20.80 -20.28 -21.60
N GLY A 19 -20.81 -20.89 -20.42
CA GLY A 19 -22.02 -21.06 -19.63
C GLY A 19 -22.57 -19.71 -19.15
N ASP A 20 -23.89 -19.58 -19.08
CA ASP A 20 -24.61 -18.41 -18.56
C ASP A 20 -25.36 -18.72 -17.23
N GLY A 21 -25.21 -19.95 -16.72
CA GLY A 21 -25.92 -20.43 -15.53
C GLY A 21 -27.36 -20.89 -15.77
N ALA A 22 -27.88 -20.82 -17.00
CA ALA A 22 -29.26 -21.15 -17.33
C ALA A 22 -29.39 -22.12 -18.53
N ALA A 23 -28.62 -21.92 -19.59
CA ALA A 23 -28.61 -22.75 -20.77
C ALA A 23 -28.04 -24.15 -20.48
N THR A 24 -28.78 -25.18 -20.90
CA THR A 24 -28.34 -26.58 -20.81
C THR A 24 -27.91 -27.14 -22.17
N VAL A 25 -28.29 -26.50 -23.27
CA VAL A 25 -28.08 -26.99 -24.64
C VAL A 25 -27.02 -26.16 -25.36
N PHE A 26 -25.98 -26.82 -25.86
CA PHE A 26 -24.85 -26.20 -26.55
C PHE A 26 -24.61 -26.88 -27.90
N ALA A 27 -24.50 -26.10 -28.97
CA ALA A 27 -24.36 -26.64 -30.31
C ALA A 27 -22.99 -27.31 -30.54
N ALA A 28 -22.99 -28.42 -31.27
CA ALA A 28 -21.83 -29.10 -31.83
C ALA A 28 -21.96 -29.08 -33.38
N PRO A 29 -21.62 -27.95 -34.04
CA PRO A 29 -21.94 -27.71 -35.46
C PRO A 29 -20.95 -28.39 -36.42
N PHE A 30 -20.62 -29.65 -36.16
CA PHE A 30 -19.73 -30.47 -36.97
C PHE A 30 -20.19 -31.94 -36.90
N PRO A 31 -19.97 -32.74 -37.95
CA PRO A 31 -20.49 -34.09 -38.02
C PRO A 31 -19.74 -35.07 -37.09
N TYR A 32 -20.46 -36.01 -36.48
CA TYR A 32 -19.94 -37.14 -35.69
C TYR A 32 -20.81 -38.37 -35.94
N LEU A 33 -20.21 -39.57 -35.86
CA LEU A 33 -20.86 -40.81 -36.29
C LEU A 33 -21.71 -41.43 -35.17
N ALA A 34 -21.27 -41.28 -33.92
CA ALA A 34 -21.96 -41.72 -32.72
C ALA A 34 -21.84 -40.68 -31.60
N ALA A 35 -22.76 -40.71 -30.63
CA ALA A 35 -22.71 -39.84 -29.45
C ALA A 35 -21.39 -40.00 -28.65
N ALA A 36 -20.86 -41.23 -28.60
CA ALA A 36 -19.60 -41.55 -27.94
C ALA A 36 -18.37 -40.93 -28.64
N ASP A 37 -18.52 -40.42 -29.87
CA ASP A 37 -17.45 -39.71 -30.56
C ASP A 37 -17.32 -38.26 -30.09
N LEU A 38 -18.16 -37.75 -29.18
CA LEU A 38 -18.00 -36.42 -28.59
C LEU A 38 -17.42 -36.52 -27.18
N ALA A 39 -16.34 -35.75 -26.97
CA ALA A 39 -15.79 -35.49 -25.66
C ALA A 39 -16.08 -34.05 -25.24
N VAL A 40 -16.53 -33.88 -24.01
CA VAL A 40 -16.95 -32.60 -23.46
C VAL A 40 -16.15 -32.29 -22.20
N TRP A 41 -15.69 -31.05 -22.09
CA TRP A 41 -15.10 -30.50 -20.87
C TRP A 41 -15.91 -29.31 -20.40
N ALA A 42 -15.96 -29.10 -19.08
CA ALA A 42 -16.38 -27.84 -18.49
C ALA A 42 -15.30 -27.40 -17.50
N ASP A 43 -14.76 -26.20 -17.69
CA ASP A 43 -13.64 -25.64 -16.93
C ASP A 43 -12.43 -26.60 -16.85
N GLY A 44 -12.10 -27.21 -18.00
CA GLY A 44 -11.02 -28.19 -18.12
C GLY A 44 -11.31 -29.59 -17.54
N ALA A 45 -12.40 -29.78 -16.78
CA ALA A 45 -12.80 -31.08 -16.24
C ALA A 45 -13.58 -31.92 -17.28
N VAL A 46 -13.17 -33.18 -17.48
CA VAL A 46 -13.86 -34.14 -18.37
C VAL A 46 -15.27 -34.41 -17.87
N LYS A 47 -16.25 -34.38 -18.77
CA LYS A 47 -17.64 -34.77 -18.51
C LYS A 47 -17.92 -36.14 -19.10
N THR A 48 -18.89 -36.83 -18.51
CA THR A 48 -19.24 -38.22 -18.83
C THR A 48 -20.57 -38.26 -19.59
N LEU A 49 -20.56 -38.88 -20.78
CA LEU A 49 -21.78 -39.13 -21.57
C LEU A 49 -22.78 -39.97 -20.75
N ASP A 50 -24.08 -39.64 -20.88
CA ASP A 50 -25.23 -40.23 -20.19
C ASP A 50 -25.30 -40.00 -18.67
N ALA A 51 -24.26 -39.41 -18.05
CA ALA A 51 -24.27 -39.00 -16.64
C ALA A 51 -24.27 -37.47 -16.48
N ASP A 52 -23.35 -36.77 -17.15
CA ASP A 52 -23.22 -35.31 -17.08
C ASP A 52 -23.91 -34.61 -18.25
N TYR A 53 -23.93 -35.25 -19.44
CA TYR A 53 -24.53 -34.72 -20.65
C TYR A 53 -25.09 -35.82 -21.56
N THR A 54 -26.00 -35.43 -22.45
CA THR A 54 -26.52 -36.25 -23.56
C THR A 54 -26.23 -35.57 -24.89
N VAL A 55 -26.29 -36.32 -25.99
CA VAL A 55 -25.94 -35.85 -27.34
C VAL A 55 -27.05 -36.23 -28.31
N ASP A 56 -27.48 -35.30 -29.17
CA ASP A 56 -28.35 -35.57 -30.31
C ASP A 56 -27.57 -35.51 -31.64
N GLY A 57 -28.20 -35.51 -32.82
CA GLY A 57 -27.54 -35.22 -34.11
C GLY A 57 -26.42 -36.17 -34.57
N ALA A 58 -26.26 -37.34 -33.94
CA ALA A 58 -25.32 -38.35 -34.42
C ALA A 58 -25.70 -38.85 -35.81
N GLY A 59 -24.74 -38.88 -36.73
CA GLY A 59 -24.96 -39.24 -38.13
C GLY A 59 -25.47 -38.10 -39.01
N GLU A 60 -25.66 -36.88 -38.47
CA GLU A 60 -26.10 -35.73 -39.25
C GLU A 60 -24.91 -34.90 -39.77
N SER A 61 -24.95 -34.50 -41.05
CA SER A 61 -23.85 -33.74 -41.68
C SER A 61 -23.65 -32.35 -41.08
N GLY A 62 -24.68 -31.78 -40.46
CA GLY A 62 -24.64 -30.49 -39.76
C GLY A 62 -24.21 -30.58 -38.29
N GLY A 63 -23.99 -31.80 -37.78
CA GLY A 63 -23.82 -32.04 -36.35
C GLY A 63 -25.13 -31.93 -35.57
N GLY A 64 -25.02 -31.65 -34.28
CA GLY A 64 -26.15 -31.57 -33.35
C GLY A 64 -25.82 -30.70 -32.14
N ALA A 65 -26.17 -31.17 -30.95
CA ALA A 65 -25.99 -30.47 -29.70
C ALA A 65 -25.68 -31.41 -28.54
N VAL A 66 -24.98 -30.85 -27.55
CA VAL A 66 -24.74 -31.43 -26.23
C VAL A 66 -25.74 -30.80 -25.26
N THR A 67 -26.48 -31.63 -24.53
CA THR A 67 -27.40 -31.19 -23.48
C THR A 67 -26.89 -31.64 -22.11
N PHE A 68 -26.53 -30.70 -21.24
CA PHE A 68 -26.10 -30.97 -19.87
C PHE A 68 -27.28 -31.32 -18.96
N ALA A 69 -27.05 -32.23 -18.01
CA ALA A 69 -28.02 -32.57 -16.97
C ALA A 69 -28.25 -31.41 -15.98
N VAL A 70 -27.23 -30.58 -15.76
CA VAL A 70 -27.25 -29.36 -14.94
C VAL A 70 -26.60 -28.23 -15.73
N ALA A 71 -27.27 -27.07 -15.80
CA ALA A 71 -26.75 -25.91 -16.52
C ALA A 71 -25.35 -25.52 -15.98
N PRO A 72 -24.31 -25.44 -16.84
CA PRO A 72 -23.01 -24.95 -16.43
C PRO A 72 -23.11 -23.51 -15.91
N ALA A 73 -22.41 -23.21 -14.81
CA ALA A 73 -22.45 -21.90 -14.18
C ALA A 73 -21.94 -20.77 -15.11
N ALA A 74 -22.34 -19.53 -14.81
CA ALA A 74 -21.93 -18.37 -15.58
C ALA A 74 -20.39 -18.24 -15.64
N GLY A 75 -19.83 -18.13 -16.85
CA GLY A 75 -18.40 -17.99 -17.08
C GLY A 75 -17.62 -19.31 -17.18
N VAL A 76 -18.25 -20.47 -16.97
CA VAL A 76 -17.60 -21.77 -17.19
C VAL A 76 -17.37 -22.00 -18.68
N GLU A 77 -16.12 -22.20 -19.09
CA GLU A 77 -15.79 -22.59 -20.48
C GLU A 77 -16.19 -24.04 -20.73
N ILE A 78 -17.00 -24.25 -21.75
CA ILE A 78 -17.45 -25.57 -22.20
C ILE A 78 -16.76 -25.86 -23.52
N VAL A 79 -15.95 -26.91 -23.57
CA VAL A 79 -15.30 -27.35 -24.80
C VAL A 79 -15.96 -28.63 -25.28
N ILE A 80 -16.43 -28.63 -26.52
CA ILE A 80 -16.98 -29.81 -27.19
C ILE A 80 -16.05 -30.15 -28.35
N ALA A 81 -15.54 -31.37 -28.41
CA ALA A 81 -14.68 -31.81 -29.49
C ALA A 81 -14.99 -33.24 -29.92
N ARG A 82 -14.85 -33.54 -31.21
CA ARG A 82 -14.90 -34.91 -31.71
C ARG A 82 -13.63 -35.67 -31.30
N ARG A 83 -13.81 -36.88 -30.82
CA ARG A 83 -12.79 -37.87 -30.43
C ARG A 83 -13.26 -39.25 -30.88
N THR A 84 -13.15 -39.49 -32.17
CA THR A 84 -13.51 -40.76 -32.80
C THR A 84 -12.55 -41.86 -32.34
N ALA A 85 -13.08 -43.03 -31.98
CA ALA A 85 -12.24 -44.18 -31.65
C ALA A 85 -11.42 -44.63 -32.89
N ILE A 86 -10.10 -44.77 -32.72
CA ILE A 86 -9.21 -45.19 -33.82
C ILE A 86 -9.27 -46.71 -33.96
N GLU A 87 -10.33 -47.20 -34.60
CA GLU A 87 -10.56 -48.61 -34.88
C GLU A 87 -11.38 -48.82 -36.16
N ARG A 88 -11.18 -49.95 -36.83
CA ARG A 88 -12.03 -50.42 -37.92
C ARG A 88 -13.09 -51.37 -37.34
N VAL A 89 -14.36 -51.10 -37.60
CA VAL A 89 -15.48 -51.91 -37.06
C VAL A 89 -16.14 -52.79 -38.09
N SER A 90 -15.94 -52.52 -39.38
CA SER A 90 -16.49 -53.33 -40.48
C SER A 90 -15.46 -54.28 -41.08
N ASP A 91 -15.93 -55.48 -41.46
CA ASP A 91 -15.14 -56.45 -42.22
C ASP A 91 -15.83 -56.85 -43.53
N PHE A 92 -15.09 -56.80 -44.64
CA PHE A 92 -15.61 -57.10 -45.98
C PHE A 92 -15.29 -58.54 -46.36
N LEU A 93 -16.32 -59.37 -46.48
CA LEU A 93 -16.15 -60.79 -46.80
C LEU A 93 -15.74 -61.01 -48.27
N PRO A 94 -14.74 -61.86 -48.57
CA PRO A 94 -14.40 -62.24 -49.93
C PRO A 94 -15.60 -62.83 -50.68
N GLY A 95 -15.91 -62.29 -51.87
CA GLY A 95 -17.05 -62.73 -52.69
C GLY A 95 -18.43 -62.25 -52.22
N GLY A 96 -18.51 -61.49 -51.12
CA GLY A 96 -19.73 -60.81 -50.68
C GLY A 96 -20.04 -59.54 -51.47
N ALA A 97 -21.30 -59.10 -51.46
CA ALA A 97 -21.68 -57.82 -52.05
C ALA A 97 -21.08 -56.65 -51.25
N LEU A 98 -20.40 -55.73 -51.93
CA LEU A 98 -19.85 -54.52 -51.32
C LEU A 98 -20.98 -53.53 -51.02
N ARG A 99 -21.24 -53.31 -49.75
CA ARG A 99 -22.26 -52.39 -49.24
C ARG A 99 -21.72 -50.96 -49.21
N ALA A 100 -22.26 -50.10 -50.07
CA ALA A 100 -21.79 -48.72 -50.23
C ALA A 100 -21.99 -47.87 -48.95
N ASP A 101 -23.07 -48.10 -48.20
CA ASP A 101 -23.36 -47.45 -46.91
C ASP A 101 -22.29 -47.77 -45.85
N VAL A 102 -21.96 -49.06 -45.72
CA VAL A 102 -20.90 -49.52 -44.80
C VAL A 102 -19.54 -48.99 -45.22
N LEU A 103 -19.23 -49.02 -46.52
CA LEU A 103 -17.99 -48.46 -47.05
C LEU A 103 -17.88 -46.96 -46.80
N ASN A 104 -18.93 -46.19 -47.07
CA ASN A 104 -18.92 -44.76 -46.83
C ASN A 104 -18.73 -44.46 -45.34
N THR A 105 -19.42 -45.18 -44.44
CA THR A 105 -19.24 -45.04 -42.99
C THR A 105 -17.77 -45.24 -42.55
N GLU A 106 -17.09 -46.25 -43.10
CA GLU A 106 -15.67 -46.49 -42.81
C GLU A 106 -14.76 -45.40 -43.39
N LEU A 107 -15.05 -44.88 -44.59
CA LEU A 107 -14.31 -43.76 -45.18
C LEU A 107 -14.51 -42.45 -44.41
N ASP A 108 -15.73 -42.20 -43.93
CA ASP A 108 -16.04 -41.05 -43.08
C ASP A 108 -15.31 -41.14 -41.75
N ARG A 109 -15.30 -42.33 -41.12
CA ARG A 109 -14.55 -42.56 -39.88
C ARG A 109 -13.06 -42.25 -40.07
N LEU A 110 -12.44 -42.75 -41.13
CA LEU A 110 -11.03 -42.47 -41.44
C LEU A 110 -10.79 -40.97 -41.67
N THR A 111 -11.69 -40.30 -42.37
CA THR A 111 -11.62 -38.85 -42.61
C THR A 111 -11.75 -38.07 -41.30
N ALA A 112 -12.67 -38.47 -40.43
CA ALA A 112 -12.88 -37.86 -39.12
C ALA A 112 -11.64 -38.00 -38.22
N ILE A 113 -11.03 -39.19 -38.17
CA ILE A 113 -9.78 -39.45 -37.46
C ILE A 113 -8.65 -38.57 -38.02
N ALA A 114 -8.52 -38.46 -39.35
CA ALA A 114 -7.48 -37.63 -39.97
C ALA A 114 -7.60 -36.15 -39.58
N GLN A 115 -8.82 -35.60 -39.58
CA GLN A 115 -9.08 -34.21 -39.14
C GLN A 115 -8.72 -34.00 -37.67
N GLU A 116 -9.05 -34.96 -36.81
CA GLU A 116 -8.73 -34.91 -35.38
C GLU A 116 -7.22 -35.00 -35.12
N LEU A 117 -6.52 -35.87 -35.86
CA LEU A 117 -5.06 -35.98 -35.80
C LEU A 117 -4.38 -34.67 -36.22
N ARG A 118 -4.84 -34.01 -37.30
CA ARG A 118 -4.35 -32.69 -37.71
C ARG A 118 -4.46 -31.68 -36.57
N GLY A 119 -5.65 -31.51 -35.98
CA GLY A 119 -5.86 -30.56 -34.90
C GLY A 119 -5.09 -30.90 -33.60
N ARG A 120 -4.75 -32.17 -33.37
CA ARG A 120 -3.87 -32.57 -32.27
C ARG A 120 -2.40 -32.26 -32.55
N LEU A 121 -1.92 -32.51 -33.77
CA LEU A 121 -0.55 -32.23 -34.18
C LEU A 121 -0.24 -30.73 -34.19
N ASP A 122 -1.19 -29.88 -34.58
CA ASP A 122 -1.03 -28.42 -34.55
C ASP A 122 -0.88 -27.85 -33.13
N ARG A 123 -1.19 -28.65 -32.09
CA ARG A 123 -1.02 -28.29 -30.67
C ARG A 123 0.18 -28.98 -30.01
N THR A 124 1.13 -29.48 -30.80
CA THR A 124 2.38 -30.09 -30.30
C THR A 124 3.58 -29.19 -30.59
N LEU A 125 4.71 -29.44 -29.91
CA LEU A 125 6.00 -28.84 -30.26
C LEU A 125 6.42 -29.36 -31.65
N ARG A 126 6.72 -28.45 -32.58
CA ARG A 126 7.05 -28.78 -33.98
C ARG A 126 8.41 -28.21 -34.36
N LEU A 127 9.15 -28.97 -35.16
CA LEU A 127 10.28 -28.43 -35.93
C LEU A 127 9.78 -27.51 -37.04
N ALA A 128 10.64 -26.60 -37.48
CA ALA A 128 10.37 -25.82 -38.67
C ALA A 128 10.51 -26.72 -39.91
N ASP A 129 9.72 -26.47 -40.95
CA ASP A 129 9.74 -27.27 -42.20
C ASP A 129 11.10 -27.28 -42.93
N ARG A 130 12.01 -26.36 -42.56
CA ARG A 130 13.36 -26.22 -43.10
C ARG A 130 14.44 -26.99 -42.34
N ASP A 131 14.12 -27.56 -41.18
CA ASP A 131 15.08 -28.31 -40.37
C ASP A 131 15.41 -29.65 -41.04
N ALA A 132 16.69 -30.02 -41.06
CA ALA A 132 17.17 -31.17 -41.84
C ALA A 132 16.75 -32.53 -41.26
N ALA A 133 16.42 -32.58 -39.96
CA ALA A 133 15.95 -33.78 -39.28
C ALA A 133 14.41 -33.90 -39.38
N PRO A 134 13.86 -35.09 -39.67
CA PRO A 134 12.42 -35.25 -39.88
C PRO A 134 11.58 -35.19 -38.58
N ALA A 135 12.22 -35.18 -37.41
CA ALA A 135 11.57 -35.10 -36.10
C ALA A 135 12.56 -34.64 -35.01
N LEU A 136 12.05 -34.05 -33.92
CA LEU A 136 12.80 -33.91 -32.65
C LEU A 136 13.05 -35.30 -32.06
N ALA A 137 14.13 -35.45 -31.30
CA ALA A 137 14.32 -36.59 -30.42
C ALA A 137 13.17 -36.69 -29.39
N GLU A 138 12.96 -37.90 -28.87
CA GLU A 138 11.93 -38.15 -27.86
C GLU A 138 12.16 -37.24 -26.64
N ALA A 139 11.13 -36.48 -26.26
CA ALA A 139 11.22 -35.62 -25.09
C ALA A 139 11.56 -36.43 -23.84
N PRO A 140 12.30 -35.87 -22.86
CA PRO A 140 12.63 -36.55 -21.64
C PRO A 140 11.38 -37.07 -20.93
N ALA A 141 11.48 -38.26 -20.32
CA ALA A 141 10.37 -38.84 -19.59
C ALA A 141 9.81 -37.86 -18.53
N LYS A 142 8.50 -37.90 -18.29
CA LYS A 142 7.83 -37.00 -17.32
C LYS A 142 8.49 -36.99 -15.94
N THR A 143 9.04 -38.12 -15.51
CA THR A 143 9.80 -38.25 -14.25
C THR A 143 11.10 -37.46 -14.25
N ALA A 144 11.76 -37.33 -15.40
CA ALA A 144 12.97 -36.51 -15.58
C ALA A 144 12.65 -35.01 -15.72
N LEU A 145 11.43 -34.65 -16.15
CA LEU A 145 10.97 -33.25 -16.23
C LEU A 145 10.32 -32.74 -14.94
N ALA A 146 10.05 -33.60 -13.96
CA ALA A 146 9.41 -33.19 -12.72
C ALA A 146 10.21 -32.07 -12.02
N ASN A 147 9.56 -30.92 -11.78
CA ASN A 147 10.15 -29.70 -11.19
C ASN A 147 11.32 -29.09 -11.97
N ARG A 148 11.48 -29.44 -13.25
CA ARG A 148 12.55 -28.97 -14.12
C ARG A 148 11.99 -28.25 -15.33
N LEU A 149 12.78 -27.34 -15.88
CA LEU A 149 12.45 -26.70 -17.14
C LEU A 149 12.73 -27.65 -18.31
N LEU A 150 11.93 -27.55 -19.38
CA LEU A 150 12.32 -28.13 -20.66
C LEU A 150 13.39 -27.22 -21.29
N ALA A 151 14.55 -27.79 -21.57
CA ALA A 151 15.67 -27.09 -22.20
C ALA A 151 16.05 -27.78 -23.52
N PHE A 152 16.96 -27.18 -24.27
CA PHE A 152 17.54 -27.76 -25.48
C PHE A 152 19.04 -27.84 -25.32
N ASP A 153 19.63 -28.95 -25.74
CA ASP A 153 21.08 -29.13 -25.71
C ASP A 153 21.78 -28.41 -26.88
N GLY A 154 23.09 -28.63 -27.03
CA GLY A 154 23.89 -28.02 -28.09
C GLY A 154 23.50 -28.44 -29.51
N ASP A 155 22.78 -29.55 -29.65
CA ASP A 155 22.27 -30.06 -30.93
C ASP A 155 20.82 -29.62 -31.18
N GLY A 156 20.22 -28.89 -30.23
CA GLY A 156 18.83 -28.41 -30.32
C GLY A 156 17.80 -29.46 -29.93
N GLU A 157 18.22 -30.54 -29.27
CA GLU A 157 17.34 -31.64 -28.86
C GLU A 157 16.77 -31.39 -27.45
N PRO A 158 15.52 -31.81 -27.17
CA PRO A 158 14.87 -31.54 -25.89
C PRO A 158 15.52 -32.32 -24.76
N VAL A 159 15.95 -31.62 -23.71
CA VAL A 159 16.59 -32.17 -22.50
C VAL A 159 15.96 -31.63 -21.21
N ALA A 160 16.15 -32.34 -20.10
CA ALA A 160 15.69 -31.89 -18.80
C ALA A 160 16.68 -30.85 -18.25
N GLY A 161 16.21 -29.61 -18.13
CA GLY A 161 16.98 -28.47 -17.66
C GLY A 161 17.17 -28.43 -16.14
N PRO A 162 17.63 -27.27 -15.61
CA PRO A 162 17.73 -27.07 -14.17
C PRO A 162 16.35 -27.16 -13.49
N LEU A 163 16.37 -27.34 -12.17
CA LEU A 163 15.16 -27.20 -11.37
C LEU A 163 14.62 -25.77 -11.53
N SER A 164 13.31 -25.62 -11.66
CA SER A 164 12.68 -24.30 -11.76
C SER A 164 13.00 -23.40 -10.56
N ALA A 165 13.15 -23.99 -9.37
CA ALA A 165 13.55 -23.29 -8.15
C ALA A 165 15.02 -22.82 -8.14
N SER A 166 15.90 -23.39 -8.98
CA SER A 166 17.33 -23.06 -8.97
C SER A 166 17.66 -21.80 -9.76
N LEU A 167 16.79 -21.31 -10.65
CA LEU A 167 17.05 -20.07 -11.39
C LEU A 167 17.09 -18.85 -10.45
N GLN A 168 16.14 -18.78 -9.52
CA GLN A 168 16.07 -17.70 -8.55
C GLN A 168 17.21 -17.78 -7.52
N GLN A 169 17.70 -18.98 -7.22
CA GLN A 169 18.84 -19.17 -6.31
C GLN A 169 20.17 -18.71 -6.93
N VAL A 170 20.34 -18.79 -8.25
CA VAL A 170 21.57 -18.38 -8.95
C VAL A 170 21.66 -16.86 -9.09
N GLU A 171 20.56 -16.18 -9.39
CA GLU A 171 20.51 -14.71 -9.41
C GLU A 171 20.77 -14.14 -8.01
N ASN A 172 20.19 -14.77 -6.99
CA ASN A 172 20.43 -14.38 -5.59
C ASN A 172 21.88 -14.64 -5.15
N ALA A 173 22.49 -15.75 -5.55
CA ALA A 173 23.88 -16.09 -5.19
C ALA A 173 24.90 -15.11 -5.79
N ALA A 174 24.68 -14.64 -7.03
CA ALA A 174 25.55 -13.65 -7.66
C ALA A 174 25.45 -12.27 -6.99
N ALA A 175 24.24 -11.88 -6.55
CA ALA A 175 24.03 -10.66 -5.78
C ALA A 175 24.66 -10.74 -4.36
N LEU A 176 24.60 -11.91 -3.72
CA LEU A 176 25.22 -12.19 -2.43
C LEU A 176 26.75 -12.08 -2.47
N GLU A 177 27.40 -12.56 -3.55
CA GLU A 177 28.86 -12.49 -3.71
C GLU A 177 29.36 -11.05 -3.88
N ALA A 178 28.65 -10.24 -4.68
CA ALA A 178 28.95 -8.82 -4.85
C ALA A 178 28.75 -8.02 -3.55
N SER A 179 27.70 -8.33 -2.79
CA SER A 179 27.41 -7.72 -1.49
C SER A 179 28.47 -8.08 -0.43
N ALA A 180 28.87 -9.36 -0.36
CA ALA A 180 29.91 -9.82 0.57
C ALA A 180 31.27 -9.13 0.31
N ALA A 181 31.61 -8.88 -0.96
CA ALA A 181 32.81 -8.13 -1.32
C ALA A 181 32.74 -6.66 -0.87
N ALA A 182 31.58 -6.01 -0.97
CA ALA A 182 31.38 -4.64 -0.49
C ALA A 182 31.45 -4.56 1.04
N SER A 183 30.84 -5.50 1.76
CA SER A 183 30.89 -5.55 3.24
C SER A 183 32.31 -5.80 3.76
N ALA A 184 33.10 -6.62 3.09
CA ALA A 184 34.51 -6.83 3.44
C ALA A 184 35.33 -5.54 3.30
N ALA A 185 35.11 -4.78 2.22
CA ALA A 185 35.77 -3.50 2.01
C ALA A 185 35.38 -2.45 3.07
N SER A 186 34.11 -2.40 3.46
CA SER A 186 33.65 -1.52 4.54
C SER A 186 34.25 -1.91 5.90
N ALA A 187 34.34 -3.20 6.21
CA ALA A 187 34.95 -3.68 7.44
C ALA A 187 36.46 -3.36 7.53
N GLU A 188 37.19 -3.47 6.41
CA GLU A 188 38.59 -3.04 6.33
C GLU A 188 38.75 -1.54 6.57
N ALA A 189 37.86 -0.71 6.02
CA ALA A 189 37.87 0.74 6.24
C ALA A 189 37.58 1.11 7.72
N SER A 190 36.60 0.45 8.35
CA SER A 190 36.28 0.68 9.76
C SER A 190 37.38 0.19 10.70
N ALA A 191 38.06 -0.92 10.36
CA ALA A 191 39.23 -1.38 11.12
C ALA A 191 40.40 -0.39 11.03
N ALA A 192 40.60 0.22 9.85
CA ALA A 192 41.61 1.26 9.67
C ALA A 192 41.31 2.51 10.50
N SER A 193 40.08 3.02 10.50
CA SER A 193 39.70 4.19 11.32
C SER A 193 39.81 3.90 12.82
N ALA A 194 39.42 2.70 13.26
CA ALA A 194 39.56 2.31 14.67
C ALA A 194 41.03 2.20 15.10
N GLN A 195 41.93 1.79 14.20
CA GLN A 195 43.36 1.78 14.47
C GLN A 195 43.92 3.21 14.56
N GLU A 196 43.47 4.14 13.71
CA GLU A 196 43.85 5.55 13.78
C GLU A 196 43.40 6.20 15.11
N ASP A 197 42.18 5.91 15.56
CA ASP A 197 41.67 6.38 16.85
C ASP A 197 42.44 5.76 18.02
N ALA A 198 42.75 4.45 17.96
CA ALA A 198 43.55 3.77 18.97
C ALA A 198 44.97 4.34 19.06
N ASP A 199 45.60 4.61 17.91
CA ASP A 199 46.91 5.24 17.83
C ASP A 199 46.86 6.69 18.36
N GLY A 200 45.79 7.43 18.06
CA GLY A 200 45.54 8.77 18.59
C GLY A 200 45.36 8.79 20.11
N ILE A 201 44.59 7.85 20.66
CA ILE A 201 44.40 7.70 22.11
C ILE A 201 45.72 7.26 22.77
N ALA A 202 46.45 6.30 22.18
CA ALA A 202 47.75 5.87 22.68
C ALA A 202 48.76 7.03 22.70
N ALA A 203 48.76 7.89 21.68
CA ALA A 203 49.59 9.09 21.64
C ALA A 203 49.18 10.15 22.69
N LEU A 204 47.89 10.32 22.97
CA LEU A 204 47.41 11.22 24.03
C LEU A 204 47.76 10.69 25.43
N VAL A 205 47.62 9.39 25.65
CA VAL A 205 47.99 8.71 26.90
C VAL A 205 49.49 8.91 27.19
N GLN A 206 50.35 8.83 26.16
CA GLN A 206 51.79 9.07 26.31
C GLN A 206 52.17 10.46 26.83
N ASN A 207 51.27 11.46 26.69
CA ASN A 207 51.51 12.86 27.08
C ASN A 207 50.93 13.24 28.46
N VAL A 208 50.37 12.30 29.22
CA VAL A 208 49.86 12.58 30.58
C VAL A 208 50.99 12.42 31.61
N PRO A 209 51.41 13.49 32.31
CA PRO A 209 52.48 13.40 33.31
C PRO A 209 52.13 12.47 34.47
N ALA A 210 53.07 11.61 34.85
CA ALA A 210 52.92 10.74 36.01
C ALA A 210 52.72 11.57 37.29
N ALA A 211 51.87 11.07 38.18
CA ALA A 211 51.55 11.76 39.43
C ALA A 211 51.88 10.86 40.62
N SER A 212 52.38 11.46 41.69
CA SER A 212 52.56 10.79 42.99
C SER A 212 52.07 11.71 44.10
N SER A 213 51.52 11.11 45.16
CA SER A 213 51.00 11.85 46.31
C SER A 213 51.44 11.20 47.60
N PHE A 214 51.88 12.01 48.55
CA PHE A 214 52.33 11.57 49.86
C PHE A 214 51.72 12.45 50.95
N ALA A 215 51.76 11.97 52.18
CA ALA A 215 51.53 12.78 53.36
C ALA A 215 52.86 12.93 54.11
N GLY A 216 53.21 14.16 54.50
CA GLY A 216 54.30 14.39 55.44
C GLY A 216 53.97 13.74 56.79
N ASP A 217 54.99 13.26 57.48
CA ASP A 217 54.88 12.67 58.82
C ASP A 217 55.60 13.51 59.89
N GLY A 218 56.08 14.71 59.49
CA GLY A 218 56.83 15.62 60.34
C GLY A 218 58.28 15.21 60.64
N THR A 219 58.77 14.07 60.13
CA THR A 219 60.10 13.53 60.46
C THR A 219 60.90 12.96 59.28
N GLY A 220 60.23 12.40 58.28
CA GLY A 220 60.82 11.86 57.06
C GLY A 220 61.03 12.93 56.00
N THR A 221 62.19 12.87 55.35
CA THR A 221 62.55 13.79 54.26
C THR A 221 62.41 13.18 52.87
N ASP A 222 62.29 11.85 52.79
CA ASP A 222 62.47 11.10 51.54
C ASP A 222 61.18 10.36 51.16
N PHE A 223 60.78 10.51 49.89
CA PHE A 223 59.52 10.00 49.35
C PHE A 223 59.78 9.23 48.05
N ALA A 224 59.31 7.98 47.98
CA ALA A 224 59.51 7.12 46.83
C ALA A 224 58.50 7.41 45.71
N LEU A 225 59.00 7.91 44.58
CA LEU A 225 58.26 8.11 43.34
C LEU A 225 58.01 6.79 42.60
N ALA A 226 57.00 6.80 41.72
CA ALA A 226 56.63 5.63 40.91
C ALA A 226 57.70 5.25 39.85
N ALA A 227 58.50 6.23 39.42
CA ALA A 227 59.61 6.05 38.48
C ALA A 227 60.71 7.09 38.79
N ALA A 228 61.92 6.83 38.28
CA ALA A 228 63.02 7.79 38.38
C ALA A 228 62.84 8.91 37.35
N PRO A 229 62.68 10.19 37.76
CA PRO A 229 62.60 11.29 36.83
C PRO A 229 63.95 11.53 36.16
N VAL A 230 63.93 12.11 34.96
CA VAL A 230 65.17 12.44 34.22
C VAL A 230 65.99 13.54 34.92
N SER A 231 65.36 14.36 35.76
CA SER A 231 65.98 15.40 36.59
C SER A 231 64.97 15.92 37.62
N HIS A 232 65.46 16.45 38.75
CA HIS A 232 64.61 17.17 39.72
C HIS A 232 63.88 18.37 39.09
N LEU A 233 64.46 19.00 38.05
CA LEU A 233 63.82 20.11 37.31
C LEU A 233 62.62 19.66 36.46
N ALA A 234 62.44 18.36 36.22
CA ALA A 234 61.28 17.83 35.50
C ALA A 234 60.07 17.59 36.42
N LEU A 235 60.22 17.83 37.72
CA LEU A 235 59.15 17.69 38.69
C LEU A 235 58.47 19.02 38.97
N ILE A 236 57.14 18.97 39.14
CA ILE A 236 56.38 20.01 39.84
C ILE A 236 55.96 19.41 41.17
N VAL A 237 56.58 19.88 42.25
CA VAL A 237 56.31 19.45 43.61
C VAL A 237 55.51 20.52 44.33
N THR A 238 54.40 20.13 44.96
CA THR A 238 53.64 21.00 45.85
C THR A 238 53.49 20.40 47.24
N VAL A 239 53.46 21.25 48.26
CA VAL A 239 53.17 20.89 49.65
C VAL A 239 52.03 21.78 50.14
N ASP A 240 50.92 21.17 50.57
CA ASP A 240 49.66 21.85 50.92
C ASP A 240 49.17 22.82 49.83
N GLY A 241 49.45 22.49 48.57
CA GLY A 241 49.09 23.28 47.40
C GLY A 241 50.07 24.41 47.03
N ALA A 242 51.09 24.68 47.86
CA ALA A 242 52.16 25.62 47.50
C ALA A 242 53.24 24.93 46.67
N VAL A 243 53.63 25.53 45.54
CA VAL A 243 54.72 25.01 44.69
C VAL A 243 56.06 25.24 45.37
N ILE A 244 56.88 24.19 45.45
CA ILE A 244 58.22 24.25 46.03
C ILE A 244 59.23 24.52 44.91
N ASP A 245 60.18 25.41 45.18
CA ASP A 245 61.26 25.71 44.23
C ASP A 245 62.12 24.45 44.02
N PRO A 246 62.46 24.07 42.78
CA PRO A 246 63.34 22.93 42.52
C PRO A 246 64.69 22.97 43.22
N GLN A 247 65.17 24.14 43.67
CA GLN A 247 66.39 24.23 44.49
C GLN A 247 66.21 23.68 45.92
N ASP A 248 64.97 23.57 46.41
CA ASP A 248 64.66 23.19 47.79
C ASP A 248 64.38 21.68 47.96
N TYR A 249 64.49 20.91 46.88
CA TYR A 249 64.43 19.45 46.91
C TYR A 249 65.43 18.82 45.93
N SER A 250 65.75 17.54 46.13
CA SER A 250 66.62 16.77 45.26
C SER A 250 66.01 15.43 44.90
N VAL A 251 66.50 14.81 43.84
CA VAL A 251 66.07 13.46 43.44
C VAL A 251 67.30 12.59 43.16
N ASP A 252 67.31 11.39 43.73
CA ASP A 252 68.27 10.33 43.40
C ASP A 252 67.50 9.04 43.08
N GLY A 253 67.70 8.50 41.88
CA GLY A 253 66.86 7.43 41.34
C GLY A 253 65.37 7.81 41.39
N ALA A 254 64.54 7.01 42.06
CA ALA A 254 63.12 7.28 42.26
C ALA A 254 62.81 7.89 43.63
N THR A 255 63.76 8.51 44.31
CA THR A 255 63.57 9.06 45.66
C THR A 255 63.65 10.59 45.64
N LEU A 256 62.53 11.25 45.93
CA LEU A 256 62.44 12.70 46.16
C LEU A 256 62.80 13.02 47.60
N SER A 257 63.72 13.95 47.84
CA SER A 257 64.20 14.29 49.18
C SER A 257 64.12 15.80 49.45
N PHE A 258 63.55 16.20 50.60
CA PHE A 258 63.48 17.59 51.06
C PHE A 258 64.59 17.92 52.06
N ALA A 259 65.03 19.18 52.11
CA ALA A 259 66.03 19.64 53.08
C ALA A 259 65.51 19.66 54.54
N ALA A 260 64.19 19.76 54.72
CA ALA A 260 63.50 19.67 56.00
C ALA A 260 62.24 18.82 55.83
N ALA A 261 61.91 18.00 56.83
CA ALA A 261 60.74 17.12 56.78
C ALA A 261 59.45 17.95 56.64
N PRO A 262 58.61 17.67 55.62
CA PRO A 262 57.28 18.27 55.53
C PRO A 262 56.46 17.98 56.79
N ALA A 263 55.63 18.95 57.21
CA ALA A 263 54.84 18.85 58.43
C ALA A 263 53.91 17.62 58.42
N ASP A 264 53.60 17.09 59.61
CA ASP A 264 52.69 15.95 59.75
C ASP A 264 51.31 16.28 59.14
N GLY A 265 50.85 15.42 58.24
CA GLY A 265 49.62 15.59 57.47
C GLY A 265 49.70 16.53 56.27
N ALA A 266 50.86 17.16 56.00
CA ALA A 266 51.03 18.03 54.84
C ALA A 266 50.89 17.25 53.54
N ALA A 267 50.03 17.71 52.63
CA ALA A 267 49.74 17.03 51.37
C ALA A 267 50.82 17.32 50.32
N ILE A 268 51.67 16.34 50.03
CA ILE A 268 52.73 16.43 49.03
C ILE A 268 52.18 15.88 47.72
N ARG A 269 52.24 16.67 46.64
CA ARG A 269 51.86 16.21 45.30
C ARG A 269 53.00 16.46 44.34
N VAL A 270 53.32 15.45 43.55
CA VAL A 270 54.40 15.47 42.57
C VAL A 270 53.80 15.19 41.20
N ARG A 271 54.09 16.04 40.23
CA ARG A 271 53.88 15.77 38.81
C ARG A 271 55.24 15.61 38.14
N ASP A 272 55.50 14.44 37.59
CA ASP A 272 56.71 14.17 36.82
C ASP A 272 56.41 14.38 35.33
N LEU A 273 56.97 15.44 34.77
CA LEU A 273 56.81 15.79 33.36
C LEU A 273 57.67 14.93 32.43
N SER A 274 58.53 14.08 32.99
CA SER A 274 59.44 13.20 32.25
C SER A 274 58.99 11.73 32.19
N ALA A 275 57.92 11.39 32.91
CA ALA A 275 57.33 10.06 32.93
C ALA A 275 55.83 10.12 32.60
N THR A 276 55.33 9.11 31.89
CA THR A 276 53.91 8.97 31.55
C THR A 276 53.16 8.25 32.67
N ALA A 277 51.93 8.70 32.98
CA ALA A 277 51.04 8.00 33.92
C ALA A 277 50.73 6.56 33.47
N ALA A 278 50.83 5.58 34.38
CA ALA A 278 50.36 4.23 34.11
C ALA A 278 48.82 4.24 34.05
N VAL A 279 48.25 3.92 32.88
CA VAL A 279 46.81 3.74 32.75
C VAL A 279 46.44 2.41 33.40
N ASP A 280 45.48 2.43 34.33
CA ASP A 280 45.04 1.23 35.05
C ASP A 280 44.44 0.21 34.07
N ALA A 281 45.04 -0.98 34.00
CA ALA A 281 44.57 -2.08 33.16
C ALA A 281 43.11 -2.49 33.47
N ALA A 282 42.62 -2.21 34.68
CA ALA A 282 41.23 -2.45 35.06
C ALA A 282 40.24 -1.49 34.37
N ALA A 283 40.64 -0.23 34.11
CA ALA A 283 39.81 0.74 33.41
C ALA A 283 39.66 0.40 31.91
N VAL A 284 40.71 -0.17 31.31
CA VAL A 284 40.68 -0.67 29.92
C VAL A 284 39.78 -1.92 29.81
N ALA A 285 39.83 -2.81 30.80
CA ALA A 285 38.97 -3.99 30.85
C ALA A 285 37.48 -3.66 31.02
N ALA A 286 37.15 -2.53 31.66
CA ALA A 286 35.77 -2.06 31.85
C ALA A 286 35.10 -1.49 30.59
N LEU A 287 35.86 -1.23 29.52
CA LEU A 287 35.34 -0.75 28.22
C LEU A 287 34.98 -1.90 27.26
N ALA A 288 35.42 -3.13 27.53
CA ALA A 288 35.13 -4.30 26.72
C ALA A 288 33.62 -4.63 26.52
N PRO A 289 32.72 -4.45 27.51
CA PRO A 289 31.29 -4.67 27.29
C PRO A 289 30.63 -3.59 26.40
N LEU A 290 31.12 -2.35 26.40
CA LEU A 290 30.65 -1.31 25.46
C LEU A 290 31.01 -1.67 24.01
N ALA A 291 32.17 -2.30 23.78
CA ALA A 291 32.58 -2.74 22.45
C ALA A 291 31.65 -3.82 21.88
N ALA A 292 31.12 -4.73 22.72
CA ALA A 292 30.15 -5.75 22.32
C ALA A 292 28.76 -5.17 22.03
N GLU A 293 28.34 -4.13 22.77
CA GLU A 293 27.09 -3.40 22.47
C GLU A 293 27.21 -2.59 21.17
N ILE A 294 28.39 -2.01 20.89
CA ILE A 294 28.70 -1.34 19.62
C ILE A 294 28.69 -2.33 18.45
N GLU A 295 29.24 -3.53 18.64
CA GLU A 295 29.22 -4.60 17.63
C GLU A 295 27.80 -5.07 17.32
N ALA A 296 26.94 -5.21 18.35
CA ALA A 296 25.53 -5.57 18.18
C ALA A 296 24.72 -4.47 17.46
N VAL A 297 24.97 -3.20 17.77
CA VAL A 297 24.38 -2.06 17.04
C VAL A 297 24.90 -2.02 15.59
N GLY A 298 26.17 -2.34 15.36
CA GLY A 298 26.75 -2.47 14.02
C GLY A 298 26.10 -3.57 13.18
N ILE A 299 25.81 -4.73 13.78
CA ILE A 299 25.09 -5.83 13.13
C ILE A 299 23.64 -5.43 12.78
N ALA A 300 22.94 -4.76 13.70
CA ALA A 300 21.60 -4.25 13.45
C ALA A 300 21.57 -3.17 12.36
N ALA A 301 22.54 -2.24 12.37
CA ALA A 301 22.71 -1.23 11.33
C ALA A 301 23.04 -1.84 9.97
N GLY A 302 23.86 -2.90 9.94
CA GLY A 302 24.16 -3.66 8.73
C GLY A 302 22.92 -4.37 8.15
N ALA A 303 22.09 -4.98 8.99
CA ALA A 303 20.84 -5.61 8.57
C ALA A 303 19.81 -4.59 8.06
N VAL A 304 19.71 -3.44 8.71
CA VAL A 304 18.85 -2.32 8.26
C VAL A 304 19.34 -1.75 6.93
N ALA A 305 20.66 -1.59 6.75
CA ALA A 305 21.25 -1.14 5.50
C ALA A 305 21.03 -2.15 4.36
N GLN A 306 21.10 -3.45 4.65
CA GLN A 306 20.79 -4.50 3.68
C GLN A 306 19.31 -4.46 3.26
N VAL A 307 18.37 -4.37 4.22
CA VAL A 307 16.94 -4.23 3.92
C VAL A 307 16.67 -2.94 3.14
N ALA A 308 17.32 -1.83 3.48
CA ALA A 308 17.21 -0.58 2.74
C ALA A 308 17.73 -0.69 1.30
N ALA A 309 18.83 -1.42 1.07
CA ALA A 309 19.37 -1.67 -0.26
C ALA A 309 18.48 -2.60 -1.11
N GLU A 310 17.94 -3.66 -0.51
CA GLU A 310 16.98 -4.57 -1.15
C GLU A 310 15.69 -3.82 -1.52
N LEU A 311 15.16 -3.01 -0.60
CA LEU A 311 14.03 -2.13 -0.86
C LEU A 311 14.36 -1.12 -1.97
N GLY A 312 15.55 -0.50 -1.96
CA GLY A 312 15.99 0.43 -3.00
C GLY A 312 16.03 -0.18 -4.40
N ALA A 313 16.56 -1.40 -4.54
CA ALA A 313 16.57 -2.13 -5.81
C ALA A 313 15.14 -2.47 -6.31
N VAL A 314 14.24 -2.82 -5.39
CA VAL A 314 12.81 -3.01 -5.69
C VAL A 314 12.17 -1.69 -6.12
N GLY A 315 12.54 -0.58 -5.47
CA GLY A 315 12.15 0.78 -5.85
C GLY A 315 12.58 1.16 -7.26
N GLU A 316 13.82 0.89 -7.64
CA GLU A 316 14.32 1.14 -9.00
C GLU A 316 13.58 0.30 -10.05
N ALA A 317 13.37 -0.99 -9.79
CA ALA A 317 12.60 -1.86 -10.68
C ALA A 317 11.15 -1.38 -10.84
N ALA A 318 10.53 -0.94 -9.75
CA ALA A 318 9.18 -0.35 -9.75
C ALA A 318 9.13 0.96 -10.54
N GLN A 319 10.16 1.82 -10.43
CA GLN A 319 10.31 3.04 -11.24
C GLN A 319 10.42 2.75 -12.74
N VAL A 320 11.23 1.75 -13.12
CA VAL A 320 11.36 1.35 -14.53
C VAL A 320 10.03 0.87 -15.10
N ALA A 321 9.30 0.03 -14.35
CA ALA A 321 7.98 -0.45 -14.74
C ALA A 321 6.96 0.69 -14.84
N ALA A 322 6.92 1.60 -13.86
CA ALA A 322 6.01 2.74 -13.87
C ALA A 322 6.29 3.70 -15.02
N ARG A 323 7.56 3.98 -15.32
CA ARG A 323 7.97 4.80 -16.47
C ARG A 323 7.58 4.17 -17.80
N ALA A 324 7.73 2.86 -17.93
CA ALA A 324 7.30 2.13 -19.12
C ALA A 324 5.77 2.18 -19.30
N ASP A 325 5.01 2.00 -18.22
CA ASP A 325 3.55 2.16 -18.21
C ASP A 325 3.12 3.57 -18.58
N PHE A 326 3.77 4.58 -18.01
CA PHE A 326 3.52 5.98 -18.31
C PHE A 326 3.73 6.29 -19.79
N LEU A 327 4.88 5.89 -20.34
CA LEU A 327 5.21 6.11 -21.76
C LEU A 327 4.29 5.37 -22.72
N ARG A 328 3.68 4.26 -22.30
CA ARG A 328 2.64 3.58 -23.08
C ARG A 328 1.35 4.40 -23.16
N ARG A 329 1.02 5.16 -22.12
CA ARG A 329 -0.16 6.04 -22.09
C ARG A 329 0.08 7.38 -22.78
N HIS A 330 1.29 7.93 -22.66
CA HIS A 330 1.66 9.26 -23.15
C HIS A 330 2.90 9.21 -24.07
N PRO A 331 2.78 8.60 -25.26
CA PRO A 331 3.91 8.32 -26.14
C PRO A 331 4.59 9.57 -26.73
N ALA A 332 3.93 10.74 -26.71
CA ALA A 332 4.49 11.98 -27.24
C ALA A 332 5.31 12.76 -26.19
N THR A 333 5.41 12.28 -24.96
CA THR A 333 6.23 12.89 -23.90
C THR A 333 7.62 12.24 -23.76
N PRO A 334 8.67 13.00 -23.41
CA PRO A 334 9.94 12.41 -23.05
C PRO A 334 9.81 11.58 -21.76
N PRO A 335 10.72 10.63 -21.52
CA PRO A 335 10.63 9.79 -20.34
C PRO A 335 10.81 10.57 -19.01
N PRO A 336 9.85 10.55 -18.06
CA PRO A 336 9.96 11.23 -16.76
C PRO A 336 11.16 10.72 -15.94
N ALA A 337 11.78 11.57 -15.13
CA ALA A 337 12.85 11.16 -14.22
C ALA A 337 12.31 10.37 -13.01
N LEU A 338 11.09 10.68 -12.57
CA LEU A 338 10.40 9.97 -11.50
C LEU A 338 8.93 9.80 -11.88
N VAL A 339 8.36 8.63 -11.61
CA VAL A 339 6.91 8.38 -11.69
C VAL A 339 6.48 7.74 -10.39
N LEU A 340 5.62 8.37 -9.62
CA LEU A 340 4.91 7.73 -8.51
C LEU A 340 3.60 7.18 -9.03
N ALA A 341 3.40 5.90 -8.83
CA ALA A 341 2.14 5.22 -9.10
C ALA A 341 1.75 4.38 -7.87
N PRO A 342 0.49 3.98 -7.74
CA PRO A 342 0.00 3.26 -6.56
C PRO A 342 0.71 1.90 -6.40
N SER A 343 1.14 1.31 -7.51
CA SER A 343 1.95 0.09 -7.56
C SER A 343 3.34 0.23 -6.94
N ILE A 344 3.81 1.45 -6.70
CA ILE A 344 5.13 1.75 -6.14
C ILE A 344 5.05 2.01 -4.63
N GLY A 345 3.87 2.32 -4.07
CA GLY A 345 3.76 2.81 -2.69
C GLY A 345 4.05 1.78 -1.60
N HIS A 346 3.93 0.46 -1.85
CA HIS A 346 4.04 -0.54 -0.79
C HIS A 346 5.30 -1.40 -0.89
N GLY A 347 6.20 -1.26 0.09
CA GLY A 347 7.37 -2.14 0.24
C GLY A 347 8.47 -1.95 -0.79
N THR A 348 8.51 -0.80 -1.48
CA THR A 348 9.56 -0.46 -2.46
C THR A 348 10.63 0.47 -1.90
N GLY A 349 10.49 0.93 -0.65
CA GLY A 349 11.38 1.91 -0.02
C GLY A 349 11.40 3.31 -0.66
N LEU A 350 10.70 3.51 -1.79
CA LEU A 350 10.73 4.76 -2.54
C LEU A 350 9.83 5.85 -1.94
N VAL A 351 8.62 5.46 -1.52
CA VAL A 351 7.71 6.31 -0.75
C VAL A 351 7.94 6.01 0.71
N THR A 352 8.48 6.96 1.45
CA THR A 352 8.55 6.89 2.91
C THR A 352 7.26 7.43 3.49
N CYS A 353 6.70 6.70 4.45
CA CYS A 353 5.60 7.15 5.27
C CYS A 353 6.12 7.29 6.69
N GLU A 354 5.95 8.44 7.31
CA GLU A 354 6.10 8.58 8.76
C GLU A 354 4.70 8.51 9.38
N ARG A 355 4.44 7.47 10.18
CA ARG A 355 3.19 7.29 10.91
C ARG A 355 3.44 6.47 12.16
N ASP A 356 3.25 7.09 13.32
CA ASP A 356 3.42 6.50 14.66
C ASP A 356 2.31 5.49 15.04
N GLY A 357 2.13 4.45 14.23
CA GLY A 357 1.16 3.39 14.51
C GLY A 357 0.61 2.69 13.28
N ALA A 358 0.00 1.53 13.51
CA ALA A 358 -0.73 0.80 12.48
C ALA A 358 -2.03 1.52 12.11
N ALA A 359 -2.45 1.40 10.86
CA ALA A 359 -3.70 1.98 10.37
C ALA A 359 -4.35 1.09 9.31
N THR A 360 -5.66 1.21 9.11
CA THR A 360 -6.37 0.36 8.14
C THR A 360 -6.45 0.99 6.75
N THR A 361 -6.71 0.17 5.74
CA THR A 361 -7.04 0.61 4.37
C THR A 361 -8.00 -0.38 3.71
N ALA A 362 -8.66 0.04 2.63
CA ALA A 362 -9.37 -0.87 1.75
C ALA A 362 -8.36 -1.66 0.89
N GLY A 363 -8.11 -2.90 1.31
CA GLY A 363 -7.26 -3.86 0.60
C GLY A 363 -7.96 -4.49 -0.61
N PRO A 364 -7.26 -5.42 -1.31
CA PRO A 364 -7.78 -6.11 -2.48
C PRO A 364 -9.16 -6.74 -2.22
N GLY A 365 -10.08 -6.55 -3.18
CA GLY A 365 -11.44 -7.06 -3.07
C GLY A 365 -12.32 -6.36 -2.04
N ARG A 366 -11.96 -5.14 -1.59
CA ARG A 366 -12.65 -4.43 -0.49
C ARG A 366 -12.73 -5.29 0.78
N ARG A 367 -11.58 -5.78 1.22
CA ARG A 367 -11.39 -6.30 2.58
C ARG A 367 -10.54 -5.30 3.37
N LEU A 368 -10.85 -5.13 4.64
CA LEU A 368 -10.13 -4.21 5.48
C LEU A 368 -8.77 -4.81 5.84
N THR A 369 -7.71 -4.07 5.58
CA THR A 369 -6.33 -4.54 5.80
C THR A 369 -5.64 -3.58 6.77
N THR A 370 -5.00 -4.13 7.79
CA THR A 370 -4.13 -3.37 8.69
C THR A 370 -2.75 -3.24 8.07
N VAL A 371 -2.28 -2.01 7.98
CA VAL A 371 -0.95 -1.64 7.49
C VAL A 371 -0.11 -1.21 8.69
N ALA A 372 1.12 -1.70 8.78
CA ALA A 372 2.03 -1.44 9.89
C ALA A 372 2.42 0.05 9.98
N ALA A 373 3.03 0.46 11.10
CA ALA A 373 3.65 1.78 11.22
C ALA A 373 4.65 2.03 10.06
N ASP A 374 4.78 3.28 9.66
CA ASP A 374 5.69 3.76 8.59
C ASP A 374 5.53 3.12 7.20
N ALA A 375 4.48 2.32 6.99
CA ALA A 375 4.12 1.78 5.69
C ALA A 375 2.98 2.59 5.05
N ALA A 376 3.22 3.02 3.80
CA ALA A 376 2.23 3.72 3.01
C ALA A 376 1.01 2.82 2.72
N ARG A 377 -0.18 3.42 2.77
CA ARG A 377 -1.44 2.71 2.61
C ARG A 377 -1.89 2.75 1.17
N LEU A 378 -2.29 1.61 0.63
CA LEU A 378 -2.83 1.52 -0.72
C LEU A 378 -4.33 1.29 -0.68
N TRP A 379 -5.07 2.06 -1.45
CA TRP A 379 -6.49 1.83 -1.67
C TRP A 379 -6.68 1.01 -2.93
N HIS A 380 -7.45 -0.07 -2.87
CA HIS A 380 -7.61 -1.00 -3.99
C HIS A 380 -8.98 -0.92 -4.66
N ASP A 381 -8.98 -1.20 -5.95
CA ASP A 381 -10.19 -1.38 -6.73
C ASP A 381 -10.94 -2.67 -6.29
N PRO A 382 -12.24 -2.60 -6.00
CA PRO A 382 -13.04 -3.75 -5.57
C PRO A 382 -13.04 -4.92 -6.54
N GLN A 383 -13.05 -4.66 -7.86
CA GLN A 383 -13.31 -5.69 -8.87
C GLN A 383 -12.02 -6.34 -9.36
N SER A 384 -10.98 -5.52 -9.59
CA SER A 384 -9.70 -5.96 -10.13
C SER A 384 -8.65 -6.25 -9.06
N GLY A 385 -8.86 -5.79 -7.81
CA GLY A 385 -7.88 -5.92 -6.73
C GLY A 385 -6.60 -5.10 -6.96
N ARG A 386 -6.56 -4.25 -7.99
CA ARG A 386 -5.40 -3.41 -8.31
C ARG A 386 -5.36 -2.18 -7.40
N PRO A 387 -4.18 -1.69 -7.00
CA PRO A 387 -4.08 -0.45 -6.24
C PRO A 387 -4.49 0.74 -7.13
N LEU A 388 -5.39 1.57 -6.62
CA LEU A 388 -5.92 2.77 -7.28
C LEU A 388 -5.15 4.03 -6.91
N TYR A 389 -4.80 4.19 -5.64
CA TYR A 389 -4.06 5.34 -5.15
C TYR A 389 -3.31 5.02 -3.85
N VAL A 390 -2.26 5.78 -3.60
CA VAL A 390 -1.64 5.87 -2.26
C VAL A 390 -2.53 6.75 -1.41
N LEU A 391 -3.07 6.17 -0.33
CA LEU A 391 -3.96 6.84 0.60
C LEU A 391 -3.12 7.68 1.57
N LYS A 392 -3.45 8.96 1.64
CA LYS A 392 -2.96 9.90 2.62
C LYS A 392 -4.13 10.46 3.42
N GLU A 393 -4.06 10.34 4.74
CA GLU A 393 -5.07 10.90 5.64
C GLU A 393 -4.45 11.70 6.78
N GLU A 394 -5.19 12.69 7.26
CA GLU A 394 -4.92 13.38 8.51
C GLU A 394 -5.12 12.49 9.74
N ALA A 395 -4.67 12.99 10.89
CA ALA A 395 -4.97 12.35 12.16
C ALA A 395 -6.48 12.41 12.42
N ALA A 396 -7.06 11.28 12.83
CA ALA A 396 -8.48 11.23 13.16
C ALA A 396 -8.70 10.37 14.40
N THR A 397 -9.73 10.71 15.18
CA THR A 397 -10.08 10.00 16.41
C THR A 397 -11.46 9.39 16.24
N ASN A 398 -11.57 8.08 16.44
CA ASN A 398 -12.87 7.45 16.55
C ASN A 398 -13.40 7.60 17.98
N LEU A 399 -14.46 8.37 18.12
CA LEU A 399 -15.13 8.66 19.39
C LEU A 399 -16.06 7.52 19.84
N CYS A 400 -16.44 6.63 18.91
CA CYS A 400 -17.23 5.43 19.20
C CYS A 400 -16.36 4.38 19.90
N LEU A 401 -16.93 3.65 20.85
CA LEU A 401 -16.26 2.60 21.61
C LEU A 401 -16.83 1.24 21.23
N GLN A 402 -16.04 0.18 21.37
CA GLN A 402 -16.40 -1.17 20.90
C GLN A 402 -16.89 -1.14 19.45
N SER A 403 -16.15 -0.45 18.58
CA SER A 403 -16.63 -0.14 17.23
C SER A 403 -16.88 -1.39 16.35
N ALA A 404 -16.23 -2.51 16.66
CA ALA A 404 -16.44 -3.80 16.00
C ALA A 404 -17.51 -4.69 16.68
N ASP A 405 -17.76 -4.51 17.99
CA ASP A 405 -18.66 -5.36 18.78
C ASP A 405 -19.76 -4.54 19.48
N LEU A 406 -20.88 -4.38 18.79
CA LEU A 406 -22.05 -3.67 19.32
C LEU A 406 -22.77 -4.45 20.43
N ALA A 407 -22.39 -5.70 20.74
CA ALA A 407 -22.94 -6.44 21.87
C ALA A 407 -22.28 -6.05 23.19
N ALA A 408 -21.07 -5.47 23.16
CA ALA A 408 -20.33 -5.04 24.33
C ALA A 408 -20.74 -3.66 24.85
N ALA A 409 -20.59 -3.42 26.15
CA ALA A 409 -20.72 -2.08 26.73
C ALA A 409 -19.62 -1.16 26.14
N PRO A 410 -19.93 0.11 25.82
CA PRO A 410 -21.05 0.91 26.32
C PRO A 410 -22.30 0.93 25.43
N TRP A 411 -22.39 0.06 24.42
CA TRP A 411 -23.62 -0.05 23.64
C TRP A 411 -24.77 -0.53 24.54
N ILE A 412 -25.92 0.10 24.41
CA ILE A 412 -27.13 -0.23 25.17
C ILE A 412 -28.32 -0.44 24.24
N ASP A 413 -29.35 -1.08 24.78
CA ASP A 413 -30.59 -1.33 24.06
C ASP A 413 -31.49 -0.09 24.08
N SER A 414 -32.16 0.15 22.95
CA SER A 414 -33.33 0.99 22.86
C SER A 414 -34.45 0.14 22.28
N GLY A 415 -35.52 -0.08 23.03
CA GLY A 415 -36.47 -1.15 22.76
C GLY A 415 -35.97 -2.47 23.34
N ALA A 416 -36.20 -3.58 22.62
CA ALA A 416 -35.81 -4.92 23.06
C ALA A 416 -35.11 -5.72 21.94
N PRO A 417 -34.02 -5.19 21.32
CA PRO A 417 -33.28 -5.95 20.34
C PRO A 417 -32.52 -7.11 21.00
N THR A 418 -32.20 -8.13 20.23
CA THR A 418 -31.25 -9.17 20.64
C THR A 418 -29.97 -9.07 19.81
N THR A 419 -28.82 -9.37 20.42
CA THR A 419 -27.52 -9.39 19.73
C THR A 419 -27.00 -10.82 19.59
N GLY A 420 -26.24 -11.06 18.53
CA GLY A 420 -25.59 -12.34 18.27
C GLY A 420 -24.39 -12.19 17.34
N ILE A 421 -23.79 -13.32 16.96
CA ILE A 421 -22.69 -13.34 16.01
C ILE A 421 -23.26 -13.18 14.59
N GLY A 422 -22.79 -12.17 13.86
CA GLY A 422 -23.17 -11.91 12.48
C GLY A 422 -22.26 -12.59 11.46
N ALA A 423 -22.36 -12.18 10.20
CA ALA A 423 -21.46 -12.60 9.14
C ALA A 423 -19.99 -12.23 9.43
N THR A 424 -19.05 -12.84 8.71
CA THR A 424 -17.64 -12.41 8.71
C THR A 424 -17.56 -10.93 8.33
N ALA A 425 -16.95 -10.15 9.21
CA ALA A 425 -16.81 -8.71 9.05
C ALA A 425 -15.79 -8.37 7.94
N PRO A 426 -15.79 -7.12 7.43
CA PRO A 426 -14.84 -6.67 6.42
C PRO A 426 -13.35 -6.87 6.77
N ASP A 427 -12.99 -6.90 8.05
CA ASP A 427 -11.64 -7.19 8.57
C ASP A 427 -11.31 -8.68 8.70
N GLY A 428 -12.25 -9.56 8.35
CA GLY A 428 -12.15 -11.01 8.55
C GLY A 428 -12.55 -11.50 9.95
N GLY A 429 -12.86 -10.58 10.86
CA GLY A 429 -13.33 -10.85 12.21
C GLY A 429 -14.82 -11.17 12.26
N GLN A 430 -15.40 -11.03 13.46
CA GLN A 430 -16.84 -11.22 13.69
C GLN A 430 -17.54 -9.87 13.67
N SER A 431 -18.69 -9.80 13.01
CA SER A 431 -19.63 -8.68 13.13
C SER A 431 -20.69 -8.96 14.19
N THR A 432 -21.39 -7.92 14.63
CA THR A 432 -22.53 -8.06 15.53
C THR A 432 -23.82 -8.15 14.73
N ARG A 433 -24.55 -9.25 14.87
CA ARG A 433 -25.94 -9.34 14.43
C ARG A 433 -26.82 -8.63 15.43
N VAL A 434 -27.64 -7.70 14.97
CA VAL A 434 -28.74 -7.12 15.75
C VAL A 434 -30.05 -7.64 15.16
N THR A 435 -30.95 -8.12 16.02
CA THR A 435 -32.24 -8.69 15.62
C THR A 435 -33.37 -7.99 16.35
N ASP A 436 -34.37 -7.57 15.60
CA ASP A 436 -35.66 -7.11 16.13
C ASP A 436 -36.70 -8.21 15.91
N THR A 437 -37.30 -8.67 17.00
CA THR A 437 -38.34 -9.71 17.00
C THR A 437 -39.72 -9.14 17.31
N GLU A 438 -39.86 -7.83 17.50
CA GLU A 438 -41.12 -7.21 17.90
C GLU A 438 -41.74 -6.40 16.75
N SER A 439 -42.78 -6.95 16.11
CA SER A 439 -43.58 -6.19 15.15
C SER A 439 -44.21 -4.94 15.79
N GLY A 440 -43.98 -3.76 15.20
CA GLY A 440 -44.61 -2.49 15.59
C GLY A 440 -43.84 -1.64 16.61
N VAL A 441 -42.72 -2.12 17.17
CA VAL A 441 -41.82 -1.34 18.04
C VAL A 441 -40.42 -1.35 17.45
N SER A 442 -39.82 -0.17 17.21
CA SER A 442 -38.48 -0.12 16.62
C SER A 442 -37.41 -0.34 17.69
N SER A 443 -36.67 -1.43 17.56
CA SER A 443 -35.55 -1.76 18.45
C SER A 443 -34.20 -1.44 17.80
N SER A 444 -33.22 -1.01 18.61
CA SER A 444 -31.87 -0.68 18.12
C SER A 444 -30.81 -0.84 19.20
N ARG A 445 -29.58 -1.07 18.77
CA ARG A 445 -28.39 -0.85 19.60
C ARG A 445 -27.95 0.59 19.46
N ARG A 446 -27.63 1.25 20.57
CA ARG A 446 -27.21 2.65 20.57
C ARG A 446 -26.02 2.93 21.47
N GLN A 447 -25.28 3.98 21.14
CA GLN A 447 -24.23 4.54 21.98
C GLN A 447 -24.39 6.07 22.04
N PHE A 448 -24.13 6.64 23.21
CA PHE A 448 -23.99 8.07 23.41
C PHE A 448 -22.51 8.47 23.26
N ILE A 449 -22.25 9.43 22.38
CA ILE A 449 -20.93 10.03 22.17
C ILE A 449 -20.90 11.38 22.87
N ASP A 450 -19.94 11.57 23.76
CA ASP A 450 -19.73 12.84 24.46
C ASP A 450 -19.34 13.95 23.47
N LEU A 451 -20.09 15.06 23.50
CA LEU A 451 -19.86 16.24 22.66
C LEU A 451 -19.32 17.45 23.42
N SER A 452 -18.98 17.31 24.71
CA SER A 452 -18.55 18.42 25.57
C SER A 452 -17.33 19.21 25.05
N GLY A 453 -16.50 18.60 24.19
CA GLY A 453 -15.35 19.23 23.52
C GLY A 453 -15.67 19.94 22.20
N PHE A 454 -16.90 19.86 21.70
CA PHE A 454 -17.28 20.36 20.37
C PHE A 454 -18.09 21.65 20.45
N GLN A 455 -17.86 22.55 19.50
CA GLN A 455 -18.58 23.81 19.40
C GLN A 455 -19.69 23.73 18.34
N PRO A 456 -20.72 24.59 18.44
CA PRO A 456 -21.71 24.71 17.39
C PRO A 456 -21.05 25.07 16.05
N GLY A 457 -21.54 24.48 14.95
CA GLY A 457 -20.90 24.59 13.64
C GLY A 457 -19.77 23.59 13.39
N SER A 458 -19.33 22.81 14.39
CA SER A 458 -18.35 21.74 14.15
C SER A 458 -18.93 20.67 13.23
N ALA A 459 -18.14 20.19 12.27
CA ALA A 459 -18.52 19.04 11.45
C ALA A 459 -18.16 17.74 12.16
N LEU A 460 -19.09 16.79 12.18
CA LEU A 460 -18.88 15.41 12.59
C LEU A 460 -19.24 14.48 11.44
N THR A 461 -18.49 13.40 11.29
CA THR A 461 -18.82 12.34 10.34
C THR A 461 -19.06 11.02 11.07
N VAL A 462 -20.14 10.36 10.71
CA VAL A 462 -20.51 9.03 11.22
C VAL A 462 -20.39 8.03 10.08
N SER A 463 -19.77 6.88 10.31
CA SER A 463 -19.72 5.78 9.36
C SER A 463 -19.86 4.42 10.03
N ALA A 464 -20.40 3.44 9.30
CA ALA A 464 -20.50 2.05 9.74
C ALA A 464 -20.67 1.12 8.54
N TRP A 465 -20.28 -0.15 8.70
CA TRP A 465 -20.62 -1.21 7.76
C TRP A 465 -21.91 -1.89 8.19
N VAL A 466 -22.77 -2.13 7.21
CA VAL A 466 -24.02 -2.86 7.38
C VAL A 466 -24.17 -3.92 6.30
N ARG A 467 -24.70 -5.08 6.69
CA ARG A 467 -25.10 -6.15 5.78
C ARG A 467 -26.51 -6.58 6.12
N ARG A 468 -27.41 -6.50 5.12
CA ARG A 468 -28.81 -6.89 5.25
C ARG A 468 -28.97 -8.41 5.34
N SER A 469 -30.03 -8.84 6.02
CA SER A 469 -30.47 -10.23 6.15
C SER A 469 -31.22 -10.74 4.91
N ASP A 470 -32.33 -10.07 4.58
CA ASP A 470 -33.31 -10.54 3.60
C ASP A 470 -33.83 -9.40 2.69
N PRO A 471 -34.31 -9.71 1.48
CA PRO A 471 -35.00 -8.75 0.62
C PRO A 471 -36.29 -8.24 1.29
N GLY A 472 -36.35 -6.95 1.60
CA GLY A 472 -37.53 -6.30 2.22
C GLY A 472 -37.35 -5.92 3.69
N VAL A 473 -36.22 -6.28 4.31
CA VAL A 473 -35.78 -5.75 5.61
C VAL A 473 -34.81 -4.59 5.37
N TYR A 474 -35.06 -3.47 6.03
CA TYR A 474 -34.35 -2.23 5.78
C TYR A 474 -33.58 -1.78 7.02
N PRO A 475 -32.29 -2.13 7.13
CA PRO A 475 -31.49 -1.67 8.25
C PRO A 475 -31.18 -0.18 8.09
N ALA A 476 -31.11 0.51 9.22
CA ALA A 476 -30.81 1.93 9.25
C ALA A 476 -29.75 2.30 10.29
N LEU A 477 -28.81 3.15 9.87
CA LEU A 477 -27.95 3.90 10.77
C LEU A 477 -28.65 5.24 11.05
N ARG A 478 -28.89 5.55 12.34
CA ARG A 478 -29.46 6.83 12.75
C ARG A 478 -28.57 7.60 13.68
N VAL A 479 -28.66 8.92 13.58
CA VAL A 479 -28.00 9.85 14.48
C VAL A 479 -29.03 10.85 15.00
N PHE A 480 -29.03 11.04 16.31
CA PHE A 480 -29.84 12.04 17.00
C PHE A 480 -28.91 13.04 17.68
N VAL A 481 -29.11 14.32 17.36
CA VAL A 481 -28.56 15.43 18.14
C VAL A 481 -29.70 15.93 19.02
N PHE A 482 -29.59 15.75 20.33
CA PHE A 482 -30.62 16.18 21.27
C PHE A 482 -30.33 17.59 21.78
N ASP A 483 -31.37 18.41 21.72
CA ASP A 483 -31.64 19.51 22.63
C ASP A 483 -32.96 19.15 23.31
N ASP A 484 -33.00 19.11 24.64
CA ASP A 484 -34.22 18.80 25.40
C ASP A 484 -35.37 19.79 25.09
N ALA A 485 -35.09 20.91 24.39
CA ALA A 485 -36.04 21.93 23.98
C ALA A 485 -36.44 21.93 22.48
N LEU A 486 -35.88 21.06 21.62
CA LEU A 486 -36.19 21.04 20.17
C LEU A 486 -36.54 19.63 19.65
N PRO A 487 -37.40 19.50 18.62
CA PRO A 487 -37.72 18.19 18.04
C PRO A 487 -36.46 17.57 17.43
N ALA A 488 -36.15 16.35 17.85
CA ALA A 488 -35.04 15.54 17.35
C ALA A 488 -34.93 15.59 15.82
N ARG A 489 -33.77 15.98 15.31
CA ARG A 489 -33.45 15.94 13.89
C ARG A 489 -32.91 14.56 13.55
N ASN A 490 -33.80 13.69 13.08
CA ASN A 490 -33.43 12.35 12.63
C ASN A 490 -32.54 12.47 11.39
N LYS A 491 -31.43 11.73 11.34
CA LYS A 491 -30.69 11.52 10.10
C LYS A 491 -30.64 10.02 9.81
N LEU A 492 -31.16 9.62 8.66
CA LEU A 492 -31.32 8.21 8.29
C LEU A 492 -30.31 7.85 7.19
N PHE A 493 -29.64 6.71 7.33
CA PHE A 493 -29.16 5.95 6.18
C PHE A 493 -30.12 4.83 5.91
N ASP A 494 -30.63 4.77 4.69
CA ASP A 494 -31.50 3.70 4.27
C ASP A 494 -30.78 2.79 3.28
N ALA A 495 -30.60 1.51 3.62
CA ALA A 495 -30.02 0.52 2.71
C ALA A 495 -31.05 -0.07 1.72
N ALA A 496 -32.22 0.57 1.56
CA ALA A 496 -33.46 -0.02 1.05
C ALA A 496 -33.96 0.38 -0.35
N LEU A 497 -33.59 1.54 -0.87
CA LEU A 497 -34.12 2.08 -2.14
C LEU A 497 -32.90 2.59 -2.92
N LEU A 498 -32.26 1.87 -3.85
CA LEU A 498 -32.69 1.26 -5.12
C LEU A 498 -31.42 0.57 -5.73
N PRO A 499 -31.38 0.03 -6.97
CA PRO A 499 -30.08 -0.01 -7.67
C PRO A 499 -29.46 1.40 -7.57
N PHE A 500 -28.37 1.52 -6.81
CA PHE A 500 -27.75 2.75 -6.30
C PHE A 500 -27.82 3.92 -7.30
N SER A 501 -28.87 4.76 -7.20
CA SER A 501 -29.08 5.94 -8.03
C SER A 501 -29.35 7.18 -7.18
N THR A 502 -28.79 8.29 -7.64
CA THR A 502 -28.52 9.59 -6.99
C THR A 502 -29.75 10.49 -6.75
N ALA A 503 -30.90 10.00 -6.26
CA ALA A 503 -32.06 10.87 -6.06
C ALA A 503 -32.85 10.64 -4.75
N GLU A 504 -32.68 11.61 -3.86
CA GLU A 504 -33.60 12.23 -2.89
C GLU A 504 -34.26 11.47 -1.71
N THR A 505 -34.08 12.14 -0.56
CA THR A 505 -34.76 12.16 0.74
C THR A 505 -36.30 12.01 0.75
N THR A 506 -36.86 11.48 1.85
CA THR A 506 -38.11 12.01 2.42
C THR A 506 -38.15 11.95 3.96
N ASN A 507 -38.67 13.03 4.57
CA ASN A 507 -38.96 13.31 5.98
C ASN A 507 -37.78 13.65 6.92
N LEU A 508 -37.20 14.83 6.72
CA LEU A 508 -36.19 15.41 7.61
C LEU A 508 -36.59 16.84 8.02
N THR A 509 -36.83 17.06 9.31
CA THR A 509 -36.39 18.33 9.91
C THR A 509 -34.86 18.23 10.04
N GLY A 510 -34.13 18.67 9.01
CA GLY A 510 -32.66 18.72 8.95
C GLY A 510 -32.03 17.63 8.09
N ALA A 511 -31.52 17.97 6.91
CA ALA A 511 -30.79 17.09 5.98
C ALA A 511 -29.33 16.83 6.37
N TRP A 512 -28.76 15.64 6.15
CA TRP A 512 -27.30 15.43 6.23
C TRP A 512 -26.61 16.48 5.33
N ASP A 513 -25.48 17.03 5.75
CA ASP A 513 -24.77 18.02 4.93
C ASP A 513 -24.13 17.34 3.72
N ALA A 514 -23.61 16.14 3.94
CA ALA A 514 -23.11 15.23 2.91
C ALA A 514 -23.28 13.79 3.37
N HIS A 515 -23.39 12.85 2.43
CA HIS A 515 -23.50 11.43 2.75
C HIS A 515 -23.10 10.57 1.54
N GLY A 516 -22.77 9.31 1.80
CA GLY A 516 -22.42 8.36 0.75
C GLY A 516 -22.44 6.91 1.20
N PHE A 517 -22.31 6.03 0.21
CA PHE A 517 -22.31 4.59 0.38
C PHE A 517 -21.19 3.99 -0.45
N GLU A 518 -20.52 2.97 0.09
CA GLU A 518 -19.50 2.21 -0.60
C GLU A 518 -19.79 0.72 -0.50
N HIS A 519 -19.70 0.02 -1.63
CA HIS A 519 -19.83 -1.44 -1.65
C HIS A 519 -18.56 -2.14 -1.22
N TRP A 520 -18.72 -3.17 -0.40
CA TRP A 520 -17.66 -4.04 0.10
C TRP A 520 -17.95 -5.51 -0.24
N ALA A 521 -16.93 -6.36 -0.04
CA ALA A 521 -17.08 -7.80 -0.26
C ALA A 521 -18.23 -8.38 0.55
N ASP A 522 -18.70 -9.56 0.12
CA ASP A 522 -19.65 -10.38 0.88
C ASP A 522 -20.97 -9.66 1.21
N GLY A 523 -21.39 -8.69 0.39
CA GLY A 523 -22.66 -7.97 0.55
C GLY A 523 -22.66 -6.90 1.63
N TRP A 524 -21.49 -6.54 2.15
CA TRP A 524 -21.33 -5.39 3.06
C TRP A 524 -21.43 -4.07 2.30
N VAL A 525 -21.98 -3.06 2.96
CA VAL A 525 -22.00 -1.67 2.50
C VAL A 525 -21.49 -0.79 3.63
N ARG A 526 -20.50 0.06 3.35
CA ARG A 526 -20.10 1.13 4.25
C ARG A 526 -20.98 2.34 4.00
N CYS A 527 -21.73 2.77 5.00
CA CYS A 527 -22.52 3.99 4.97
C CYS A 527 -21.75 5.07 5.71
N TRP A 528 -21.80 6.32 5.23
CA TRP A 528 -21.23 7.45 5.96
C TRP A 528 -22.01 8.74 5.71
N GLY A 529 -21.98 9.65 6.68
CA GLY A 529 -22.51 11.00 6.48
C GLY A 529 -22.05 12.00 7.51
N ARG A 530 -22.05 13.23 7.03
CA ARG A 530 -21.56 14.42 7.69
C ARG A 530 -22.73 15.25 8.22
N LEU A 531 -22.61 15.66 9.47
CA LEU A 531 -23.51 16.61 10.09
C LEU A 531 -22.70 17.75 10.69
N THR A 532 -23.24 18.96 10.56
CA THR A 532 -22.77 20.15 11.22
C THR A 532 -23.58 20.29 12.49
N LEU A 533 -22.89 20.38 13.62
CA LEU A 533 -23.54 20.56 14.90
C LEU A 533 -24.37 21.84 14.88
N PRO A 534 -25.67 21.78 15.21
CA PRO A 534 -26.54 22.95 15.19
C PRO A 534 -26.10 23.97 16.24
N ASP A 535 -26.46 25.24 16.05
CA ASP A 535 -26.42 26.24 17.12
C ASP A 535 -27.42 25.86 18.23
N PRO A 536 -26.96 25.50 19.44
CA PRO A 536 -27.82 25.07 20.53
C PRO A 536 -28.48 26.27 21.24
N GLY A 537 -28.19 27.51 20.84
CA GLY A 537 -28.67 28.69 21.56
C GLY A 537 -28.09 28.77 22.97
N ALA A 538 -28.94 28.89 23.99
CA ALA A 538 -28.52 29.07 25.39
C ALA A 538 -28.20 27.76 26.16
N GLN A 539 -28.19 26.60 25.49
CA GLN A 539 -27.98 25.28 26.10
C GLN A 539 -26.69 24.62 25.57
N ALA A 540 -26.16 23.64 26.32
CA ALA A 540 -24.97 22.88 25.91
C ALA A 540 -25.33 21.69 25.00
N LEU A 541 -24.45 21.36 24.04
CA LEU A 541 -24.54 20.13 23.26
C LEU A 541 -23.92 18.99 24.07
N ASP A 542 -24.74 18.21 24.78
CA ASP A 542 -24.22 17.21 25.73
C ASP A 542 -23.74 15.92 25.04
N TYR A 543 -24.46 15.41 24.04
CA TYR A 543 -24.10 14.15 23.38
C TYR A 543 -24.67 13.97 21.97
N LEU A 544 -24.04 13.08 21.20
CA LEU A 544 -24.55 12.52 19.94
C LEU A 544 -25.04 11.10 20.20
N ASP A 545 -26.27 10.78 19.81
CA ASP A 545 -26.80 9.43 19.95
C ASP A 545 -26.81 8.70 18.60
N VAL A 546 -25.91 7.71 18.47
CA VAL A 546 -25.78 6.89 17.27
C VAL A 546 -26.48 5.55 17.47
N ARG A 547 -27.26 5.11 16.48
CA ARG A 547 -28.11 3.91 16.58
C ARG A 547 -28.02 3.01 15.36
N ALA A 548 -28.02 1.71 15.60
CA ALA A 548 -28.08 0.62 14.65
C ALA A 548 -29.46 -0.06 14.71
N PHE A 549 -30.31 0.22 13.71
CA PHE A 549 -31.63 -0.39 13.57
C PHE A 549 -31.54 -1.57 12.59
N PRO A 550 -31.86 -2.80 13.02
CA PRO A 550 -31.71 -3.98 12.17
C PRO A 550 -32.80 -4.11 11.11
N ALA A 551 -33.99 -3.54 11.35
CA ALA A 551 -35.16 -3.70 10.50
C ALA A 551 -36.11 -2.49 10.62
N TRP A 552 -36.55 -1.98 9.47
CA TRP A 552 -37.58 -0.95 9.33
C TRP A 552 -38.51 -1.34 8.17
N ASN A 553 -39.74 -0.84 8.12
CA ASN A 553 -40.64 -1.07 6.98
C ASN A 553 -40.41 -0.05 5.84
N ALA A 554 -40.55 -0.46 4.58
CA ALA A 554 -40.29 0.42 3.41
C ALA A 554 -41.25 1.61 3.28
N GLN A 555 -42.42 1.55 3.91
CA GLN A 555 -43.53 2.45 3.58
C GLN A 555 -43.60 3.71 4.45
N ASP A 556 -42.91 3.76 5.61
CA ASP A 556 -43.08 4.84 6.58
C ASP A 556 -41.76 5.27 7.28
N LEU A 557 -40.76 5.67 6.49
CA LEU A 557 -39.43 6.10 6.99
C LEU A 557 -39.43 7.45 7.75
N GLY A 558 -40.60 8.02 8.04
CA GLY A 558 -40.77 9.30 8.74
C GLY A 558 -41.67 9.28 9.98
N SER A 559 -42.29 8.15 10.33
CA SER A 559 -43.10 8.00 11.55
C SER A 559 -42.44 7.03 12.51
N ALA A 560 -42.55 7.27 13.81
CA ALA A 560 -41.91 6.46 14.85
C ALA A 560 -42.46 5.00 14.95
N GLU A 561 -43.43 4.63 14.11
CA GLU A 561 -44.30 3.47 14.28
C GLU A 561 -44.11 2.38 13.20
N ALA A 562 -43.06 2.52 12.38
CA ALA A 562 -42.84 1.72 11.18
C ALA A 562 -41.83 0.56 11.37
N ALA A 563 -41.93 -0.14 12.50
CA ALA A 563 -41.06 -1.26 12.82
C ALA A 563 -41.39 -2.53 12.03
N ALA A 564 -40.35 -3.24 11.59
CA ALA A 564 -40.44 -4.54 10.96
C ALA A 564 -39.62 -5.55 11.78
N GLU A 565 -40.04 -6.82 11.80
CA GLU A 565 -39.21 -7.89 12.34
C GLU A 565 -38.09 -8.21 11.34
N GLY A 566 -36.88 -8.47 11.85
CA GLY A 566 -35.74 -8.80 11.01
C GLY A 566 -34.40 -8.62 11.70
N PHE A 567 -33.32 -8.93 10.99
CA PHE A 567 -31.97 -8.76 11.50
C PHE A 567 -31.06 -8.03 10.50
N ALA A 568 -29.97 -7.46 10.98
CA ALA A 568 -28.86 -7.04 10.14
C ALA A 568 -27.55 -7.19 10.90
N ASP A 569 -26.48 -7.35 10.14
CA ASP A 569 -25.13 -7.46 10.67
C ASP A 569 -24.46 -6.08 10.59
N PHE A 570 -23.84 -5.64 11.68
CA PHE A 570 -23.19 -4.34 11.82
C PHE A 570 -21.73 -4.50 12.23
N PHE A 571 -20.89 -3.62 11.70
CA PHE A 571 -19.46 -3.60 12.00
C PHE A 571 -18.88 -2.18 11.86
N GLY A 572 -17.84 -1.89 12.62
CA GLY A 572 -16.96 -0.74 12.41
C GLY A 572 -17.63 0.62 12.55
N TYR A 573 -18.47 0.80 13.59
CA TYR A 573 -19.06 2.10 13.89
C TYR A 573 -17.98 3.13 14.23
N GLN A 574 -18.04 4.28 13.58
CA GLN A 574 -17.03 5.32 13.70
C GLN A 574 -17.69 6.69 13.72
N VAL A 575 -17.32 7.49 14.70
CA VAL A 575 -17.73 8.91 14.82
C VAL A 575 -16.46 9.73 14.94
N GLU A 576 -16.29 10.68 14.03
CA GLU A 576 -15.05 11.45 13.90
C GLU A 576 -15.37 12.94 13.81
N ALA A 577 -14.47 13.77 14.35
CA ALA A 577 -14.41 15.17 14.00
C ALA A 577 -14.02 15.31 12.52
N GLY A 578 -14.66 16.24 11.81
CA GLY A 578 -14.35 16.55 10.42
C GLY A 578 -15.45 16.16 9.43
N GLY A 579 -15.19 16.47 8.16
CA GLY A 579 -16.20 16.43 7.09
C GLY A 579 -16.24 15.15 6.26
N ARG A 580 -15.45 14.12 6.59
CA ARG A 580 -15.40 12.85 5.84
C ARG A 580 -15.27 11.64 6.76
N ALA A 581 -15.61 10.47 6.23
CA ALA A 581 -15.28 9.21 6.87
C ALA A 581 -13.85 8.83 6.51
N SER A 582 -12.99 8.69 7.53
CA SER A 582 -11.61 8.25 7.31
C SER A 582 -11.53 6.71 7.19
N SER A 583 -10.34 6.14 7.00
CA SER A 583 -10.15 4.69 7.19
C SER A 583 -10.62 4.23 8.58
N TYR A 584 -10.96 2.95 8.72
CA TYR A 584 -11.46 2.42 10.00
C TYR A 584 -10.40 2.50 11.10
N ILE A 585 -10.81 3.01 12.26
CA ILE A 585 -10.00 3.12 13.47
C ILE A 585 -10.68 2.23 14.51
N PRO A 586 -10.15 1.01 14.75
CA PRO A 586 -10.73 0.11 15.72
C PRO A 586 -10.61 0.69 17.13
N THR A 587 -11.66 0.52 17.91
CA THR A 587 -11.76 0.97 19.29
C THR A 587 -12.35 -0.13 20.14
N GLU A 588 -11.78 -0.29 21.33
CA GLU A 588 -12.30 -1.19 22.37
C GLU A 588 -12.92 -0.33 23.48
N ALA A 589 -12.34 -0.33 24.68
CA ALA A 589 -12.85 0.41 25.83
C ALA A 589 -12.46 1.91 25.87
N ALA A 590 -11.65 2.38 24.91
CA ALA A 590 -11.18 3.76 24.84
C ALA A 590 -11.19 4.28 23.39
N GLN A 591 -11.30 5.60 23.26
CA GLN A 591 -11.14 6.28 21.96
C GLN A 591 -9.71 6.08 21.48
N VAL A 592 -9.55 5.92 20.17
CA VAL A 592 -8.25 5.72 19.53
C VAL A 592 -8.07 6.79 18.47
N THR A 593 -6.90 7.41 18.46
CA THR A 593 -6.47 8.34 17.42
C THR A 593 -5.53 7.61 16.47
N ARG A 594 -5.88 7.58 15.19
CA ARG A 594 -4.94 7.25 14.13
C ARG A 594 -4.09 8.49 13.85
N PRO A 595 -2.75 8.43 13.90
CA PRO A 595 -1.89 9.54 13.47
C PRO A 595 -2.06 9.87 11.98
N ALA A 596 -1.62 11.06 11.58
CA ALA A 596 -1.59 11.46 10.18
C ALA A 596 -0.55 10.64 9.39
N ASP A 597 -0.79 10.46 8.08
CA ASP A 597 0.24 9.97 7.17
C ASP A 597 1.10 11.14 6.69
N ALA A 598 2.41 11.08 6.95
CA ALA A 598 3.40 11.96 6.34
C ALA A 598 4.12 11.22 5.21
N LEU A 599 3.70 11.47 3.96
CA LEU A 599 4.20 10.79 2.78
C LEU A 599 5.17 11.65 1.99
N GLN A 600 6.37 11.13 1.76
CA GLN A 600 7.40 11.82 0.98
C GLN A 600 8.23 10.87 0.13
N VAL A 601 8.84 11.43 -0.91
CA VAL A 601 9.81 10.75 -1.79
C VAL A 601 11.04 11.62 -1.90
N ALA A 602 12.18 11.07 -1.48
CA ALA A 602 13.48 11.72 -1.69
C ALA A 602 13.81 11.75 -3.18
N LEU A 603 14.16 12.91 -3.70
CA LEU A 603 14.57 13.06 -5.08
C LEU A 603 16.06 12.72 -5.22
N PRO A 604 16.46 11.97 -6.24
CA PRO A 604 17.88 11.64 -6.48
C PRO A 604 18.63 12.88 -6.96
N HIS A 605 19.06 13.73 -6.01
CA HIS A 605 19.76 15.01 -6.21
C HIS A 605 18.95 16.05 -7.00
N PRO A 606 19.19 17.37 -6.78
CA PRO A 606 18.14 18.35 -6.97
C PRO A 606 17.70 18.38 -8.42
N VAL A 607 16.47 18.80 -8.63
CA VAL A 607 16.03 19.36 -9.91
C VAL A 607 16.89 20.61 -10.15
N ALA A 608 18.18 20.44 -10.44
CA ALA A 608 19.18 21.50 -10.63
C ALA A 608 18.97 22.23 -11.96
N ALA A 609 17.93 21.83 -12.69
CA ALA A 609 17.54 22.45 -13.92
C ALA A 609 16.76 23.72 -13.59
N ALA A 610 17.13 24.80 -14.26
CA ALA A 610 16.31 26.01 -14.31
C ALA A 610 14.91 25.73 -14.90
N GLU A 611 14.69 24.53 -15.46
CA GLU A 611 13.46 24.07 -16.10
C GLU A 611 13.04 22.69 -15.60
N PHE A 612 11.76 22.50 -15.30
CA PHE A 612 11.23 21.18 -14.94
C PHE A 612 9.74 21.11 -15.19
N THR A 613 9.17 19.91 -15.15
CA THR A 613 7.72 19.69 -15.23
C THR A 613 7.28 18.76 -14.13
N LEU A 614 6.19 19.11 -13.44
CA LEU A 614 5.54 18.28 -12.43
C LEU A 614 4.13 17.92 -12.91
N LEU A 615 3.71 16.69 -12.65
CA LEU A 615 2.35 16.19 -12.83
C LEU A 615 1.86 15.63 -11.49
N ALA A 616 0.62 15.96 -11.14
CA ALA A 616 -0.11 15.29 -10.07
C ALA A 616 -1.48 14.86 -10.61
N ARG A 617 -1.75 13.56 -10.53
CA ARG A 617 -3.08 12.97 -10.65
C ARG A 617 -3.50 12.47 -9.28
N TYR A 618 -4.57 13.02 -8.75
CA TYR A 618 -5.00 12.75 -7.40
C TYR A 618 -6.52 12.79 -7.28
N ARG A 619 -7.02 12.15 -6.23
CA ARG A 619 -8.39 12.26 -5.80
C ARG A 619 -8.43 13.09 -4.53
N TYR A 620 -9.17 14.19 -4.57
CA TYR A 620 -9.46 14.92 -3.35
C TYR A 620 -10.46 14.12 -2.53
N LEU A 621 -10.06 13.72 -1.32
CA LEU A 621 -10.89 12.96 -0.37
C LEU A 621 -11.44 13.85 0.75
N GLY A 622 -11.11 15.15 0.77
CA GLY A 622 -11.66 16.10 1.72
C GLY A 622 -13.11 16.48 1.42
N PRO A 623 -13.80 17.15 2.35
CA PRO A 623 -15.20 17.52 2.17
C PRO A 623 -15.39 18.54 1.04
N ASP A 624 -16.46 18.38 0.26
CA ASP A 624 -17.00 19.46 -0.58
C ASP A 624 -17.40 20.64 0.34
N GLY A 625 -16.96 21.86 0.02
CA GLY A 625 -17.56 23.08 0.57
C GLY A 625 -17.24 23.47 2.03
N ALA A 626 -16.19 22.93 2.67
CA ALA A 626 -15.66 23.54 3.91
C ALA A 626 -14.83 24.79 3.58
N GLY A 627 -15.39 25.98 3.82
CA GLY A 627 -14.75 27.26 3.52
C GLY A 627 -13.45 27.46 4.31
N GLY A 628 -12.37 27.78 3.59
CA GLY A 628 -11.14 28.30 4.18
C GLY A 628 -9.85 27.74 3.57
N ASP A 629 -9.79 26.43 3.33
CA ASP A 629 -8.49 25.76 3.23
C ASP A 629 -8.24 25.18 1.83
N ASN A 630 -7.16 25.65 1.20
CA ASN A 630 -6.66 25.14 -0.06
C ASN A 630 -5.97 23.78 0.17
N ALA A 631 -6.33 22.75 -0.60
CA ALA A 631 -5.65 21.47 -0.48
C ALA A 631 -4.37 21.41 -1.30
N HIS A 632 -3.31 20.84 -0.74
CA HIS A 632 -2.01 20.71 -1.38
C HIS A 632 -1.70 19.26 -1.76
N PRO A 633 -2.25 18.75 -2.89
CA PRO A 633 -2.10 17.36 -3.32
C PRO A 633 -0.67 16.90 -3.51
N LEU A 634 0.18 17.79 -3.99
CA LEU A 634 1.57 17.50 -4.21
C LEU A 634 2.37 18.79 -4.07
N SER A 635 3.45 18.69 -3.32
CA SER A 635 4.39 19.77 -3.08
C SER A 635 5.82 19.29 -3.37
N LEU A 636 6.67 20.22 -3.77
CA LEU A 636 8.09 20.03 -4.01
C LEU A 636 8.82 21.01 -3.09
N GLY A 637 9.63 20.49 -2.15
CA GLY A 637 10.27 21.26 -1.08
C GLY A 637 11.43 20.52 -0.42
N ASP A 638 11.88 20.99 0.75
CA ASP A 638 12.83 20.26 1.58
C ASP A 638 12.13 19.41 2.66
N ALA A 639 12.85 18.43 3.22
CA ALA A 639 12.31 17.50 4.22
C ALA A 639 12.26 18.08 5.65
N ALA A 640 12.71 19.32 5.85
CA ALA A 640 12.77 19.91 7.17
C ALA A 640 11.52 20.79 7.39
N ASP A 641 10.81 20.53 8.47
CA ASP A 641 9.73 21.38 9.00
C ASP A 641 10.07 22.87 8.91
N GLY A 642 9.36 23.62 8.06
CA GLY A 642 9.37 25.09 8.07
C GLY A 642 10.24 25.77 7.00
N ALA A 643 10.41 25.18 5.81
CA ALA A 643 11.11 25.85 4.72
C ALA A 643 10.25 26.83 3.93
N ASP A 644 10.57 28.13 3.98
CA ASP A 644 9.88 29.21 3.24
C ASP A 644 9.98 29.15 1.69
N GLN A 645 10.35 27.99 1.10
CA GLN A 645 10.44 27.82 -0.36
C GLN A 645 9.86 26.49 -0.81
N TYR A 646 8.74 26.54 -1.52
CA TYR A 646 8.13 25.37 -2.11
C TYR A 646 7.34 25.70 -3.38
N LEU A 647 7.20 24.69 -4.23
CA LEU A 647 6.22 24.66 -5.30
C LEU A 647 5.12 23.68 -4.91
N ALA A 648 3.86 24.08 -4.96
CA ALA A 648 2.76 23.17 -4.69
C ALA A 648 1.65 23.31 -5.73
N PHE A 649 0.96 22.20 -5.98
CA PHE A 649 -0.36 22.28 -6.57
C PHE A 649 -1.37 22.67 -5.50
N ARG A 650 -2.37 23.46 -5.89
CA ARG A 650 -3.54 23.79 -5.08
C ARG A 650 -4.78 23.18 -5.69
N HIS A 651 -5.61 22.61 -4.83
CA HIS A 651 -7.00 22.32 -5.12
C HIS A 651 -7.83 23.51 -4.62
N GLY A 652 -8.48 24.23 -5.54
CA GLY A 652 -9.29 25.39 -5.21
C GLY A 652 -10.63 25.03 -4.57
N HIS A 653 -11.21 25.99 -3.85
CA HIS A 653 -12.44 25.81 -3.07
C HIS A 653 -13.70 26.30 -3.80
N ALA A 654 -14.80 25.54 -3.70
CA ALA A 654 -16.12 25.93 -4.18
C ALA A 654 -16.86 26.82 -3.15
N GLY A 655 -16.58 28.13 -3.11
CA GLY A 655 -17.30 29.02 -2.18
C GLY A 655 -17.17 30.54 -2.34
N GLY A 656 -16.28 31.05 -3.21
CA GLY A 656 -16.11 32.49 -3.45
C GLY A 656 -16.73 32.99 -4.76
N ALA A 657 -16.83 34.31 -4.93
CA ALA A 657 -17.29 34.96 -6.18
C ALA A 657 -16.38 34.68 -7.40
N ALA A 658 -15.23 34.04 -7.18
CA ALA A 658 -14.50 33.22 -8.13
C ALA A 658 -14.47 31.80 -7.56
N ALA A 659 -15.03 30.82 -8.28
CA ALA A 659 -14.81 29.42 -7.95
C ALA A 659 -13.33 29.15 -8.21
N GLU A 660 -12.52 29.07 -7.16
CA GLU A 660 -11.07 28.87 -7.31
C GLU A 660 -10.86 27.50 -7.94
N LYS A 661 -10.22 27.51 -9.11
CA LYS A 661 -9.97 26.31 -9.90
C LYS A 661 -8.69 25.63 -9.41
N PRO A 662 -8.49 24.32 -9.62
CA PRO A 662 -7.21 23.67 -9.37
C PRO A 662 -6.09 24.38 -10.14
N GLY A 663 -4.93 24.58 -9.52
CA GLY A 663 -3.85 25.38 -10.09
C GLY A 663 -2.49 25.08 -9.46
N ALA A 664 -1.45 25.78 -9.91
CA ALA A 664 -0.12 25.72 -9.31
C ALA A 664 0.16 27.02 -8.55
N VAL A 665 0.92 26.92 -7.47
CA VAL A 665 1.36 28.06 -6.66
C VAL A 665 2.82 27.89 -6.26
N ILE A 666 3.57 28.99 -6.29
CA ILE A 666 4.90 29.09 -5.71
C ILE A 666 4.81 29.94 -4.43
N GLU A 667 5.47 29.49 -3.37
CA GLU A 667 5.79 30.31 -2.21
C GLU A 667 7.30 30.56 -2.12
N THR A 668 7.66 31.80 -1.77
CA THR A 668 9.06 32.22 -1.60
C THR A 668 9.28 32.88 -0.23
N PRO A 669 10.53 33.05 0.24
CA PRO A 669 10.84 33.51 1.60
C PRO A 669 10.35 34.93 1.92
N ALA A 670 9.90 35.67 0.90
CA ALA A 670 9.30 36.97 1.06
C ALA A 670 7.78 36.92 1.39
N GLY A 671 7.20 35.73 1.56
CA GLY A 671 5.79 35.53 1.92
C GLY A 671 4.81 35.82 0.78
N GLY A 672 5.29 35.80 -0.47
CA GLY A 672 4.45 35.99 -1.65
C GLY A 672 3.95 34.66 -2.19
N LEU A 673 2.63 34.45 -2.16
CA LEU A 673 1.91 33.41 -2.88
C LEU A 673 1.50 33.96 -4.24
N ASP A 674 2.19 33.58 -5.31
CA ASP A 674 1.76 33.92 -6.67
C ASP A 674 0.90 32.78 -7.21
N ALA A 675 -0.37 33.06 -7.55
CA ALA A 675 -1.27 32.10 -8.18
C ALA A 675 -0.91 31.94 -9.67
N LEU A 676 -0.66 30.71 -10.12
CA LEU A 676 -0.11 30.40 -11.44
C LEU A 676 -1.08 29.53 -12.24
N GLY A 677 -2.16 30.16 -12.73
CA GLY A 677 -3.15 29.54 -13.61
C GLY A 677 -4.24 28.74 -12.88
N GLU A 678 -5.39 28.61 -13.54
CA GLU A 678 -6.65 28.12 -12.96
C GLU A 678 -7.36 27.16 -13.95
N GLY A 679 -7.47 25.87 -13.60
CA GLY A 679 -8.10 24.78 -14.41
C GLY A 679 -9.64 24.79 -14.44
N ALA A 680 -10.34 23.68 -14.68
CA ALA A 680 -11.82 23.63 -14.55
C ALA A 680 -12.25 23.34 -13.10
N ALA A 681 -13.43 23.79 -12.67
CA ALA A 681 -13.99 23.41 -11.36
C ALA A 681 -14.25 21.89 -11.32
N ARG A 682 -13.70 21.18 -10.33
CA ARG A 682 -13.82 19.71 -10.20
C ARG A 682 -14.50 19.32 -8.88
N VAL A 683 -15.18 18.18 -8.89
CA VAL A 683 -16.04 17.66 -7.80
C VAL A 683 -15.23 16.76 -6.85
N ALA A 684 -15.48 16.76 -5.53
CA ALA A 684 -14.79 15.84 -4.63
C ALA A 684 -15.02 14.37 -5.01
N GLY A 685 -14.02 13.53 -4.73
CA GLY A 685 -14.03 12.12 -5.10
C GLY A 685 -13.78 11.83 -6.59
N ALA A 686 -13.74 12.85 -7.46
CA ALA A 686 -13.30 12.71 -8.83
C ALA A 686 -11.76 12.78 -8.94
N SER A 687 -11.22 12.07 -9.92
CA SER A 687 -9.81 12.20 -10.29
C SER A 687 -9.55 13.58 -10.90
N VAL A 688 -8.53 14.25 -10.38
CA VAL A 688 -8.02 15.53 -10.83
C VAL A 688 -6.61 15.31 -11.33
N ALA A 689 -6.31 15.77 -12.54
CA ALA A 689 -4.95 15.85 -13.05
C ALA A 689 -4.59 17.33 -13.20
N VAL A 690 -3.39 17.69 -12.75
CA VAL A 690 -2.81 19.02 -12.91
C VAL A 690 -1.34 18.82 -13.26
N ALA A 691 -0.87 19.53 -14.28
CA ALA A 691 0.54 19.62 -14.61
C ALA A 691 1.02 21.07 -14.57
N ALA A 692 2.29 21.26 -14.29
CA ALA A 692 2.96 22.55 -14.27
C ALA A 692 4.36 22.39 -14.86
N ALA A 693 4.70 23.25 -15.82
CA ALA A 693 6.06 23.34 -16.35
C ALA A 693 6.71 24.67 -15.95
N VAL A 694 8.00 24.63 -15.66
CA VAL A 694 8.81 25.78 -15.24
C VAL A 694 9.88 26.01 -16.30
N ASP A 695 10.09 27.26 -16.69
CA ASP A 695 11.19 27.67 -17.56
C ASP A 695 12.31 28.36 -16.76
N GLY A 696 13.50 28.40 -17.37
CA GLY A 696 14.71 28.95 -16.74
C GLY A 696 14.83 30.47 -16.88
N ALA A 697 13.81 31.12 -17.45
CA ALA A 697 13.84 32.53 -17.83
C ALA A 697 12.86 33.40 -17.02
N GLY A 698 12.05 32.82 -16.14
CA GLY A 698 11.20 33.59 -15.22
C GLY A 698 9.70 33.33 -15.30
N SER A 699 9.29 32.12 -15.71
CA SER A 699 8.01 31.46 -15.42
C SER A 699 6.89 31.60 -16.45
N VAL A 700 6.71 30.54 -17.24
CA VAL A 700 5.42 30.18 -17.86
C VAL A 700 4.98 28.82 -17.34
N PHE A 701 4.11 28.86 -16.32
CA PHE A 701 3.32 27.72 -15.87
C PHE A 701 2.08 27.62 -16.74
N GLU A 702 1.84 26.45 -17.31
CA GLU A 702 0.59 26.15 -17.99
C GLU A 702 -0.08 24.98 -17.29
N VAL A 703 -1.31 25.23 -16.86
CA VAL A 703 -2.19 24.26 -16.21
C VAL A 703 -3.20 23.79 -17.25
N ASP A 704 -3.24 22.49 -17.49
CA ASP A 704 -4.21 21.80 -18.35
C ASP A 704 -4.27 22.23 -19.84
N GLY A 705 -3.29 22.97 -20.36
CA GLY A 705 -3.29 23.42 -21.77
C GLY A 705 -4.41 24.42 -22.14
N GLU A 706 -5.23 24.81 -21.17
CA GLU A 706 -6.37 25.73 -21.30
C GLU A 706 -6.30 26.90 -20.29
N GLY A 707 -5.37 26.87 -19.33
CA GLY A 707 -5.20 27.92 -18.33
C GLY A 707 -4.58 29.20 -18.88
N ASP A 708 -5.06 30.37 -18.43
CA ASP A 708 -4.38 31.64 -18.70
C ASP A 708 -2.97 31.60 -18.08
N PRO A 709 -1.90 31.89 -18.85
CA PRO A 709 -0.55 31.96 -18.30
C PRO A 709 -0.50 33.01 -17.19
N ALA A 710 0.22 32.71 -16.11
CA ALA A 710 0.42 33.64 -15.02
C ALA A 710 0.92 35.00 -15.55
N THR A 711 0.25 36.09 -15.16
CA THR A 711 0.58 37.46 -15.63
C THR A 711 1.74 38.10 -14.86
N ALA A 712 2.22 37.43 -13.80
CA ALA A 712 3.35 37.84 -12.98
C ALA A 712 4.54 36.92 -13.22
N THR A 713 5.76 37.47 -13.10
CA THR A 713 7.03 36.73 -13.02
C THR A 713 7.28 36.39 -11.55
N PRO A 714 6.85 35.22 -11.03
CA PRO A 714 7.10 34.83 -9.65
C PRO A 714 8.60 34.69 -9.40
N ALA A 715 9.02 34.95 -8.17
CA ALA A 715 10.38 34.66 -7.73
C ALA A 715 10.64 33.14 -7.80
N GLN A 716 11.80 32.72 -8.33
CA GLN A 716 12.10 31.30 -8.45
C GLN A 716 12.42 30.68 -7.07
N PRO A 717 11.87 29.49 -6.76
CA PRO A 717 12.34 28.72 -5.61
C PRO A 717 13.80 28.32 -5.84
N ASP A 718 14.62 28.28 -4.77
CA ASP A 718 16.00 27.81 -4.88
C ASP A 718 15.98 26.31 -5.26
N PRO A 719 16.47 25.93 -6.46
CA PRO A 719 16.45 24.54 -6.88
C PRO A 719 17.24 23.63 -5.94
N ALA A 720 18.21 24.16 -5.19
CA ALA A 720 18.97 23.41 -4.19
C ALA A 720 18.12 22.98 -2.99
N ARG A 721 16.96 23.60 -2.77
CA ARG A 721 16.03 23.26 -1.68
C ARG A 721 14.92 22.29 -2.10
N LEU A 722 14.74 22.05 -3.40
CA LEU A 722 13.74 21.12 -3.93
C LEU A 722 14.26 19.68 -3.88
N THR A 723 14.22 19.08 -2.69
CA THR A 723 14.84 17.77 -2.42
C THR A 723 13.83 16.64 -2.25
N HIS A 724 12.56 16.96 -1.98
CA HIS A 724 11.52 15.97 -1.69
C HIS A 724 10.23 16.30 -2.42
N LEU A 725 9.56 15.25 -2.90
CA LEU A 725 8.17 15.32 -3.29
C LEU A 725 7.30 14.92 -2.09
N ILE A 726 6.39 15.79 -1.68
CA ILE A 726 5.56 15.64 -0.48
C ILE A 726 4.10 15.53 -0.90
N VAL A 727 3.39 14.54 -0.36
CA VAL A 727 2.01 14.23 -0.76
C VAL A 727 1.04 14.76 0.29
N GLY A 728 0.14 15.66 -0.11
CA GLY A 728 -0.96 16.11 0.74
C GLY A 728 -0.60 17.08 1.86
N ALA A 729 0.53 17.79 1.78
CA ALA A 729 0.97 18.75 2.79
C ALA A 729 1.69 19.97 2.19
N GLU A 730 1.64 21.10 2.90
CA GLU A 730 2.52 22.25 2.68
C GLU A 730 3.81 22.11 3.51
N PRO A 731 5.00 22.43 2.98
CA PRO A 731 6.26 22.28 3.73
C PRO A 731 6.50 23.31 4.85
N THR A 732 5.72 24.40 4.89
CA THR A 732 5.93 25.56 5.78
C THR A 732 5.14 25.51 7.08
N GLN A 733 4.04 24.76 7.13
CA GLN A 733 3.21 24.64 8.34
C GLN A 733 3.58 23.35 9.06
N SER A 734 3.79 23.41 10.39
CA SER A 734 3.84 22.21 11.23
C SER A 734 2.68 21.34 10.81
N TRP A 735 2.95 20.14 10.32
CA TRP A 735 2.10 19.20 9.60
C TRP A 735 0.60 19.08 10.04
N ASP A 736 -0.15 20.16 10.08
CA ASP A 736 -1.49 20.29 10.69
C ASP A 736 -2.53 20.67 9.64
N THR A 737 -2.13 21.12 8.44
CA THR A 737 -3.00 21.31 7.26
C THR A 737 -2.96 20.09 6.32
N HIS A 738 -3.00 18.91 6.92
CA HIS A 738 -2.97 17.64 6.21
C HIS A 738 -4.28 17.39 5.46
N HIS A 739 -4.27 17.60 4.15
CA HIS A 739 -5.43 17.28 3.33
C HIS A 739 -5.52 15.80 3.00
N ASN A 740 -6.73 15.27 2.90
CA ASN A 740 -6.96 13.84 2.64
C ASN A 740 -7.02 13.59 1.15
N ILE A 741 -6.07 12.80 0.66
CA ILE A 741 -5.79 12.72 -0.77
C ILE A 741 -5.46 11.29 -1.13
N GLY A 742 -6.02 10.84 -2.25
CA GLY A 742 -5.60 9.62 -2.91
C GLY A 742 -4.66 10.00 -4.05
N LEU A 743 -3.36 9.82 -3.89
CA LEU A 743 -2.41 10.05 -4.99
C LEU A 743 -2.50 8.90 -6.00
N GLU A 744 -3.07 9.18 -7.17
CA GLU A 744 -3.24 8.20 -8.26
C GLU A 744 -1.98 8.13 -9.13
N GLU A 745 -1.33 9.25 -9.39
CA GLU A 745 -0.05 9.31 -10.10
C GLU A 745 0.66 10.63 -9.80
N ALA A 746 1.99 10.63 -9.74
CA ALA A 746 2.79 11.85 -9.86
C ALA A 746 3.95 11.60 -10.81
N ALA A 747 4.40 12.61 -11.52
CA ALA A 747 5.59 12.48 -12.35
C ALA A 747 6.39 13.76 -12.39
N LEU A 748 7.72 13.62 -12.50
CA LEU A 748 8.67 14.72 -12.53
C LEU A 748 9.59 14.59 -13.74
N TRP A 749 9.73 15.65 -14.50
CA TRP A 749 10.69 15.79 -15.59
C TRP A 749 11.70 16.89 -15.26
N PRO A 750 13.00 16.67 -15.49
CA PRO A 750 14.03 17.69 -15.32
C PRO A 750 14.14 18.61 -16.56
N VAL A 751 13.03 18.78 -17.27
CA VAL A 751 12.90 19.61 -18.49
C VAL A 751 11.50 20.22 -18.55
N ARG A 752 11.36 21.34 -19.25
CA ARG A 752 10.05 21.92 -19.59
C ARG A 752 9.39 21.11 -20.71
N LEU A 753 8.19 20.59 -20.45
CA LEU A 753 7.34 20.01 -21.51
C LEU A 753 6.67 21.12 -22.33
N SER A 754 6.35 20.82 -23.59
CA SER A 754 5.55 21.72 -24.42
C SER A 754 4.08 21.72 -24.01
N ASP A 755 3.38 22.78 -24.34
CA ASP A 755 1.96 23.00 -24.04
C ASP A 755 1.09 21.83 -24.52
N ALA A 756 1.34 21.33 -25.73
CA ALA A 756 0.67 20.15 -26.28
C ALA A 756 0.94 18.86 -25.49
N GLN A 757 2.14 18.71 -24.92
CA GLN A 757 2.50 17.59 -24.06
C GLN A 757 1.86 17.72 -22.67
N LEU A 758 1.71 18.95 -22.16
CA LEU A 758 0.98 19.20 -20.92
C LEU A 758 -0.49 18.82 -21.07
N THR A 759 -1.13 19.21 -22.18
CA THR A 759 -2.50 18.78 -22.51
C THR A 759 -2.61 17.26 -22.62
N GLU A 760 -1.61 16.58 -23.22
CA GLU A 760 -1.61 15.11 -23.36
C GLU A 760 -1.56 14.38 -22.02
N ILE A 761 -0.78 14.88 -21.04
CA ILE A 761 -0.59 14.19 -19.74
C ILE A 761 -1.70 14.49 -18.72
N THR A 762 -2.42 15.61 -18.89
CA THR A 762 -3.55 15.97 -18.02
C THR A 762 -4.91 15.52 -18.55
N ALA A 763 -5.02 15.21 -19.84
CA ALA A 763 -6.13 14.44 -20.40
C ALA A 763 -6.25 13.05 -19.73
#